data_AF-A0A4Q9NCZ7-F1
#
_entry.id   AF-A0A4Q9NCZ7-F1
#
_cell.length_a   1.000
_cell.length_b   1.000
_cell.length_c   1.000
_cell.angle_alpha   90.00
_cell.angle_beta   90.00
_cell.angle_gamma   90.00
#
_symmetry.space_group_name_H-M   'P 1'
#
loop_
_entity.id
_entity.type
_entity.pdbx_description
1 polymer ?
#
loop_
_entity_poly.entity_id
_entity_poly.type
_entity_poly.pdbx_seq_one_letter_code
_entity_poly.pdbx_strand_id
1 'polypeptide(L)'
;MMRLFAISLILLNAATALGAATWNAEPFNPASVPLAVRSPYLSAWLAQGQGTALNDAWPTFWTGSILGWAGLAKVDGQAYIWMGQPGIPNVNTTKATQQSLQITSTQSVFVMTAGPVDLTITFLSPIEPSDFVNQSLPLSYYSVSAASTDGKSHSVQVYADISAEWVSGDDTLIVNWATTTGDVLSHEVKLAIQTTYTEINDRIQQGSAFHSTLNTVGATFQTGEDVVVRAQFATNGTLSNTQDTSFRAVSDRWPVFAFAHDLGAVTSATSPVVYSIGHVRDPVVQYIIVNADTQARSSYFWTRFASIGDAISTFLNDYPNALARANAFDAQVKSDASKISADYASLVALSIRQAFGATEITVTKNNDGSLDNSNTLMFMKEISSDGNVNTVDVIYPSWPLFLYTNATLGKQLLLPLFEYQTTGQYPNQYSVHDMGAHYPNATGHNDGKDEAMPVEESGNMLIMTLSYAQRTGDLSLIKIYFSLLDQWTQFLITDSLIPANQLSTDDFAGALANQTNLAIKGIIGIQAMAEIAKLNDDEARASNYSLIAASYVQQWQKLATSSDGSHLTLSYGDSNSWGIAYNLYADKLLGTNIFPSSVYDMQTAWYAEKDNAFGVPLDTRHTYSKSDWQIWTAGTVTSTTVRDQFVRAVLNYASDAKNNQPLGDLYDTIDGTQVANSGHARPVVGGHLALLALANAPTGSATGPTGTTGATGATGATGSSGSNSTIDTNGLNPANSGLSHGQSDGSTLYVSLGTLAAILLAGAPL
;
A
#
# COMPACT_ATOMS: atom_id res chain seq x y z
N MET A 1 -17.37 75.23 -15.30
CA MET A 1 -16.72 74.58 -14.13
C MET A 1 -17.30 73.18 -14.02
N MET A 2 -16.56 72.17 -14.51
CA MET A 2 -15.89 71.12 -13.71
C MET A 2 -16.89 70.18 -13.02
N ARG A 3 -17.18 69.01 -13.62
CA ARG A 3 -16.50 67.70 -13.49
C ARG A 3 -16.76 67.04 -12.13
N LEU A 4 -17.43 65.87 -12.15
CA LEU A 4 -16.85 64.60 -11.70
C LEU A 4 -17.77 63.43 -12.08
N PHE A 5 -17.23 62.51 -12.89
CA PHE A 5 -17.80 61.23 -13.30
C PHE A 5 -17.57 60.21 -12.18
N ALA A 6 -18.61 59.44 -11.83
CA ALA A 6 -18.48 58.25 -11.00
C ALA A 6 -18.27 57.03 -11.93
N ILE A 7 -17.14 56.34 -11.75
CA ILE A 7 -16.85 55.05 -12.38
C ILE A 7 -17.22 53.97 -11.36
N SER A 8 -18.26 53.19 -11.65
CA SER A 8 -18.53 51.93 -10.95
C SER A 8 -17.72 50.82 -11.61
N LEU A 9 -16.76 50.27 -10.87
CA LEU A 9 -15.95 49.13 -11.27
C LEU A 9 -16.79 47.86 -11.09
N ILE A 10 -17.26 47.26 -12.19
CA ILE A 10 -17.84 45.92 -12.18
C ILE A 10 -16.66 44.95 -12.24
N LEU A 11 -16.37 44.29 -11.10
CA LEU A 11 -15.48 43.14 -11.04
C LEU A 11 -16.16 41.96 -11.74
N LEU A 12 -15.81 41.72 -13.00
CA LEU A 12 -16.05 40.43 -13.65
C LEU A 12 -15.12 39.41 -12.98
N ASN A 13 -15.69 38.53 -12.15
CA ASN A 13 -15.03 37.26 -11.81
C ASN A 13 -14.92 36.44 -13.10
N ALA A 14 -13.76 36.51 -13.75
CA ALA A 14 -13.39 35.54 -14.77
C ALA A 14 -13.17 34.21 -14.05
N ALA A 15 -14.21 33.38 -13.97
CA ALA A 15 -14.02 31.97 -13.72
C ALA A 15 -13.18 31.43 -14.87
N THR A 16 -11.90 31.14 -14.61
CA THR A 16 -11.10 30.31 -15.50
C THR A 16 -11.81 28.97 -15.60
N ALA A 17 -12.42 28.70 -16.75
CA ALA A 17 -12.89 27.37 -17.07
C ALA A 17 -11.65 26.45 -17.10
N LEU A 18 -11.40 25.74 -15.99
CA LEU A 18 -10.52 24.59 -15.98
C LEU A 18 -11.08 23.61 -17.02
N GLY A 19 -10.29 23.32 -18.05
CA GLY A 19 -10.72 22.45 -19.14
C GLY A 19 -10.92 21.05 -18.60
N ALA A 20 -12.17 20.64 -18.40
CA ALA A 20 -12.48 19.26 -18.02
C ALA A 20 -11.93 18.29 -19.08
N ALA A 21 -11.51 17.10 -18.64
CA ALA A 21 -11.11 16.03 -19.53
C ALA A 21 -12.16 15.81 -20.63
N THR A 22 -11.72 15.57 -21.87
CA THR A 22 -12.61 15.44 -23.04
C THR A 22 -13.23 14.05 -23.20
N TRP A 23 -13.04 13.17 -22.22
CA TRP A 23 -13.52 11.79 -22.19
C TRP A 23 -14.41 11.53 -20.97
N ASN A 24 -15.16 10.43 -21.01
CA ASN A 24 -15.92 9.98 -19.85
C ASN A 24 -15.00 9.21 -18.89
N ALA A 25 -14.96 9.59 -17.61
CA ALA A 25 -14.20 8.88 -16.59
C ALA A 25 -15.14 8.31 -15.50
N GLU A 26 -15.03 7.01 -15.19
CA GLU A 26 -15.72 6.36 -14.06
C GLU A 26 -14.68 5.77 -13.09
N PRO A 27 -14.77 6.03 -11.77
CA PRO A 27 -15.75 6.90 -11.11
C PRO A 27 -15.47 8.40 -11.29
N PHE A 28 -14.21 8.78 -11.54
CA PHE A 28 -13.77 10.14 -11.82
C PHE A 28 -12.41 10.10 -12.56
N ASN A 29 -11.90 11.27 -12.97
CA ASN A 29 -10.56 11.39 -13.55
C ASN A 29 -9.53 11.63 -12.42
N PRO A 30 -8.72 10.64 -12.02
CA PRO A 30 -7.78 10.81 -10.91
C PRO A 30 -6.58 11.67 -11.30
N ALA A 31 -5.86 12.16 -10.30
CA ALA A 31 -4.55 12.81 -10.50
C ALA A 31 -3.58 11.94 -11.29
N SER A 32 -3.55 10.64 -11.00
CA SER A 32 -2.72 9.66 -11.71
C SER A 32 -3.40 8.28 -11.73
N VAL A 33 -3.27 7.58 -12.86
CA VAL A 33 -3.90 6.27 -13.08
C VAL A 33 -2.87 5.15 -12.86
N PRO A 34 -3.15 4.15 -12.01
CA PRO A 34 -2.31 2.97 -11.91
C PRO A 34 -2.39 2.15 -13.21
N LEU A 35 -1.25 1.90 -13.85
CA LEU A 35 -1.14 1.07 -15.06
C LEU A 35 -0.58 -0.32 -14.75
N ALA A 36 0.51 -0.39 -14.00
CA ALA A 36 1.08 -1.66 -13.52
C ALA A 36 1.63 -1.45 -12.12
N VAL A 37 0.81 -1.73 -11.10
CA VAL A 37 1.13 -1.49 -9.68
C VAL A 37 0.95 -2.80 -8.91
N ARG A 38 2.06 -3.46 -8.58
CA ARG A 38 2.06 -4.82 -8.02
C ARG A 38 3.09 -5.07 -6.93
N SER A 39 4.20 -4.35 -6.93
CA SER A 39 5.27 -4.46 -5.95
C SER A 39 6.05 -3.13 -5.91
N PRO A 40 6.91 -2.91 -4.90
CA PRO A 40 7.66 -1.64 -4.77
C PRO A 40 8.42 -1.24 -6.04
N TYR A 41 8.80 -2.22 -6.87
CA TYR A 41 9.57 -2.01 -8.10
C TYR A 41 8.79 -2.21 -9.40
N LEU A 42 7.51 -2.64 -9.32
CA LEU A 42 6.55 -2.62 -10.42
C LEU A 42 5.43 -1.64 -10.06
N SER A 43 5.68 -0.35 -10.33
CA SER A 43 4.84 0.77 -9.91
C SER A 43 4.80 1.83 -11.02
N ALA A 44 4.06 1.53 -12.09
CA ALA A 44 3.91 2.37 -13.28
C ALA A 44 2.57 3.09 -13.30
N TRP A 45 2.62 4.40 -13.56
CA TRP A 45 1.50 5.33 -13.43
C TRP A 45 1.40 6.27 -14.62
N LEU A 46 0.17 6.66 -14.99
CA LEU A 46 -0.09 7.74 -15.94
C LEU A 46 -0.43 9.00 -15.16
N ALA A 47 0.46 9.99 -15.15
CA ALA A 47 0.20 11.32 -14.59
C ALA A 47 -0.88 12.05 -15.43
N GLN A 48 -2.14 12.01 -15.00
CA GLN A 48 -3.24 12.61 -15.75
C GLN A 48 -3.39 14.10 -15.47
N GLY A 49 -3.29 14.52 -14.21
CA GLY A 49 -3.56 15.89 -13.80
C GLY A 49 -4.88 16.40 -14.39
N GLN A 50 -4.82 17.56 -15.04
CA GLN A 50 -5.96 18.25 -15.67
C GLN A 50 -6.59 17.52 -16.87
N GLY A 51 -6.04 16.37 -17.30
CA GLY A 51 -6.57 15.61 -18.43
C GLY A 51 -5.52 15.26 -19.48
N THR A 52 -4.47 14.57 -19.06
CA THR A 52 -3.49 13.93 -19.97
C THR A 52 -4.01 12.56 -20.40
N ALA A 53 -4.19 12.36 -21.71
CA ALA A 53 -4.58 11.07 -22.27
C ALA A 53 -3.43 10.05 -22.22
N LEU A 54 -3.76 8.76 -22.39
CA LEU A 54 -2.78 7.65 -22.35
C LEU A 54 -1.63 7.80 -23.36
N ASN A 55 -1.85 8.52 -24.47
CA ASN A 55 -0.88 8.81 -25.52
C ASN A 55 -0.40 10.28 -25.56
N ASP A 56 -0.64 11.02 -24.47
CA ASP A 56 -0.20 12.40 -24.30
C ASP A 56 0.94 12.57 -23.30
N ALA A 57 1.38 11.50 -22.63
CA ALA A 57 2.59 11.46 -21.81
C ALA A 57 3.18 10.04 -21.78
N TRP A 58 4.44 9.92 -21.39
CA TRP A 58 4.99 8.64 -20.98
C TRP A 58 4.42 8.21 -19.64
N PRO A 59 4.15 6.91 -19.44
CA PRO A 59 4.06 6.36 -18.10
C PRO A 59 5.33 6.66 -17.30
N THR A 60 5.18 6.80 -16.00
CA THR A 60 6.27 7.10 -15.08
C THR A 60 6.27 6.11 -13.92
N PHE A 61 7.44 5.85 -13.35
CA PHE A 61 7.54 5.26 -12.04
C PHE A 61 6.91 6.19 -11.00
N TRP A 62 6.59 5.71 -9.80
CA TRP A 62 5.91 6.53 -8.80
C TRP A 62 6.70 7.80 -8.41
N THR A 63 8.03 7.81 -8.56
CA THR A 63 8.90 8.99 -8.35
C THR A 63 8.92 9.98 -9.52
N GLY A 64 8.21 9.67 -10.61
CA GLY A 64 8.14 10.51 -11.81
C GLY A 64 9.20 10.21 -12.88
N SER A 65 10.13 9.27 -12.66
CA SER A 65 11.07 8.84 -13.71
C SER A 65 10.31 8.17 -14.85
N ILE A 66 10.73 8.40 -16.10
CA ILE A 66 10.06 7.83 -17.27
C ILE A 66 10.17 6.31 -17.25
N LEU A 67 9.07 5.64 -17.60
CA LEU A 67 9.02 4.23 -17.93
C LEU A 67 8.58 4.14 -19.39
N GLY A 68 9.55 4.20 -20.32
CA GLY A 68 9.28 4.13 -21.74
C GLY A 68 8.40 2.93 -22.07
N TRP A 69 7.17 3.21 -22.48
CA TRP A 69 6.14 2.22 -22.75
C TRP A 69 5.25 2.76 -23.87
N ALA A 70 5.45 2.24 -25.08
CA ALA A 70 4.81 2.75 -26.28
C ALA A 70 3.78 1.75 -26.80
N GLY A 71 2.67 2.30 -27.31
CA GLY A 71 1.60 1.53 -27.95
C GLY A 71 1.24 2.12 -29.29
N LEU A 72 1.26 1.30 -30.34
CA LEU A 72 0.81 1.66 -31.69
C LEU A 72 -0.22 0.69 -32.25
N ALA A 73 -1.08 1.18 -33.13
CA ALA A 73 -1.96 0.37 -33.96
C ALA A 73 -1.85 0.81 -35.41
N LYS A 74 -1.96 -0.11 -36.35
CA LYS A 74 -2.05 0.20 -37.78
C LYS A 74 -3.44 -0.22 -38.26
N VAL A 75 -4.22 0.75 -38.72
CA VAL A 75 -5.60 0.56 -39.18
C VAL A 75 -5.68 1.01 -40.63
N ASP A 76 -6.02 0.08 -41.53
CA ASP A 76 -6.08 0.29 -42.97
C ASP A 76 -4.83 0.99 -43.55
N GLY A 77 -3.66 0.60 -43.04
CA GLY A 77 -2.36 1.13 -43.46
C GLY A 77 -1.88 2.38 -42.70
N GLN A 78 -2.76 3.09 -41.98
CA GLN A 78 -2.40 4.27 -41.20
C GLN A 78 -2.00 3.89 -39.76
N ALA A 79 -0.87 4.42 -39.29
CA ALA A 79 -0.39 4.20 -37.92
C ALA A 79 -1.00 5.22 -36.94
N TYR A 80 -1.42 4.71 -35.78
CA TYR A 80 -1.99 5.46 -34.66
C TYR A 80 -1.22 5.16 -33.38
N ILE A 81 -0.93 6.18 -32.57
CA ILE A 81 -0.34 6.05 -31.23
C ILE A 81 -1.48 5.95 -30.22
N TRP A 82 -1.54 4.88 -29.43
CA TRP A 82 -2.54 4.69 -28.37
C TRP A 82 -1.95 4.73 -26.95
N MET A 83 -0.63 4.70 -26.79
CA MET A 83 0.03 4.89 -25.49
C MET A 83 1.44 5.47 -25.63
N GLY A 84 1.83 6.29 -24.66
CA GLY A 84 3.16 6.90 -24.58
C GLY A 84 3.35 8.06 -25.56
N GLN A 85 4.59 8.56 -25.65
CA GLN A 85 4.99 9.61 -26.59
C GLN A 85 6.18 9.17 -27.46
N PRO A 86 6.03 8.10 -28.27
CA PRO A 86 7.15 7.41 -28.93
C PRO A 86 7.95 8.19 -29.96
N GLY A 87 7.49 9.38 -30.38
CA GLY A 87 8.15 10.28 -31.34
C GLY A 87 8.91 9.56 -32.47
N ILE A 88 8.25 9.26 -33.60
CA ILE A 88 8.86 8.47 -34.68
C ILE A 88 9.26 9.39 -35.85
N PRO A 89 10.55 9.71 -36.04
CA PRO A 89 10.97 10.60 -37.11
C PRO A 89 10.66 10.01 -38.49
N ASN A 90 10.25 10.87 -39.42
CA ASN A 90 10.01 10.54 -40.83
C ASN A 90 8.90 9.51 -41.11
N VAL A 91 8.08 9.15 -40.10
CA VAL A 91 6.90 8.29 -40.28
C VAL A 91 5.65 9.07 -39.88
N ASN A 92 4.62 9.05 -40.72
CA ASN A 92 3.36 9.73 -40.42
C ASN A 92 2.53 8.91 -39.42
N THR A 93 2.41 9.41 -38.19
CA THR A 93 1.58 8.82 -37.13
C THR A 93 0.51 9.79 -36.66
N THR A 94 -0.68 9.28 -36.40
CA THR A 94 -1.79 10.04 -35.81
C THR A 94 -1.97 9.63 -34.35
N LYS A 95 -2.47 10.50 -33.46
CA LYS A 95 -2.88 10.07 -32.12
C LYS A 95 -4.26 9.43 -32.17
N ALA A 96 -4.43 8.29 -31.50
CA ALA A 96 -5.76 7.78 -31.20
C ALA A 96 -6.46 8.73 -30.20
N THR A 97 -7.78 8.87 -30.30
CA THR A 97 -8.55 9.75 -29.41
C THR A 97 -9.08 8.98 -28.22
N GLN A 98 -8.74 9.38 -27.00
CA GLN A 98 -9.30 8.78 -25.79
C GLN A 98 -10.79 9.12 -25.66
N GLN A 99 -11.63 8.09 -25.56
CA GLN A 99 -13.09 8.21 -25.42
C GLN A 99 -13.53 8.02 -23.97
N SER A 100 -12.90 7.09 -23.25
CA SER A 100 -13.22 6.81 -21.86
C SER A 100 -12.05 6.26 -21.05
N LEU A 101 -12.20 6.38 -19.73
CA LEU A 101 -11.39 5.75 -18.70
C LEU A 101 -12.34 5.14 -17.65
N GLN A 102 -12.19 3.86 -17.34
CA GLN A 102 -12.83 3.22 -16.20
C GLN A 102 -11.78 2.69 -15.23
N ILE A 103 -11.95 3.00 -13.95
CA ILE A 103 -11.07 2.56 -12.86
C ILE A 103 -11.87 1.71 -11.90
N THR A 104 -11.34 0.55 -11.58
CA THR A 104 -11.83 -0.34 -10.53
C THR A 104 -10.73 -0.59 -9.51
N SER A 105 -11.02 -1.41 -8.49
CA SER A 105 -10.03 -1.83 -7.50
C SER A 105 -8.82 -2.53 -8.12
N THR A 106 -8.98 -3.19 -9.27
CA THR A 106 -7.93 -4.00 -9.92
C THR A 106 -7.58 -3.58 -11.35
N GLN A 107 -8.43 -2.77 -12.00
CA GLN A 107 -8.32 -2.47 -13.43
C GLN A 107 -8.32 -0.97 -13.75
N SER A 108 -7.62 -0.63 -14.84
CA SER A 108 -7.72 0.66 -15.51
C SER A 108 -7.99 0.37 -16.99
N VAL A 109 -9.17 0.75 -17.48
CA VAL A 109 -9.66 0.41 -18.82
C VAL A 109 -9.82 1.68 -19.63
N PHE A 110 -9.11 1.77 -20.74
CA PHE A 110 -9.18 2.89 -21.68
C PHE A 110 -9.87 2.45 -22.97
N VAL A 111 -10.67 3.34 -23.56
CA VAL A 111 -11.14 3.19 -24.93
C VAL A 111 -10.52 4.29 -25.78
N MET A 112 -9.83 3.91 -26.85
CA MET A 112 -9.09 4.80 -27.75
C MET A 112 -9.55 4.60 -29.20
N THR A 113 -10.06 5.63 -29.85
CA THR A 113 -10.47 5.56 -31.27
C THR A 113 -9.28 5.80 -32.20
N ALA A 114 -8.97 4.82 -33.04
CA ALA A 114 -7.93 4.84 -34.06
C ALA A 114 -8.56 4.71 -35.47
N GLY A 115 -8.93 5.84 -36.07
CA GLY A 115 -9.65 5.85 -37.34
C GLY A 115 -11.06 5.24 -37.18
N PRO A 116 -11.48 4.26 -38.02
CA PRO A 116 -12.78 3.60 -37.93
C PRO A 116 -12.82 2.40 -36.94
N VAL A 117 -11.87 2.35 -36.00
CA VAL A 117 -11.73 1.26 -35.02
C VAL A 117 -11.56 1.83 -33.63
N ASP A 118 -12.27 1.26 -32.65
CA ASP A 118 -12.01 1.50 -31.23
C ASP A 118 -11.08 0.40 -30.70
N LEU A 119 -10.08 0.82 -29.93
CA LEU A 119 -9.20 -0.04 -29.15
C LEU A 119 -9.64 0.00 -27.69
N THR A 120 -9.88 -1.16 -27.09
CA THR A 120 -10.07 -1.28 -25.64
C THR A 120 -8.78 -1.78 -25.02
N ILE A 121 -8.17 -0.97 -24.16
CA ILE A 121 -6.93 -1.27 -23.45
C ILE A 121 -7.23 -1.50 -21.98
N THR A 122 -7.06 -2.73 -21.51
CA THR A 122 -7.26 -3.08 -20.09
C THR A 122 -5.93 -3.32 -19.43
N PHE A 123 -5.57 -2.47 -18.48
CA PHE A 123 -4.49 -2.69 -17.53
C PHE A 123 -5.06 -3.41 -16.30
N LEU A 124 -4.55 -4.60 -16.00
CA LEU A 124 -5.00 -5.41 -14.86
C LEU A 124 -3.79 -5.73 -13.97
N SER A 125 -3.81 -5.20 -12.75
CA SER A 125 -2.88 -5.57 -11.69
C SER A 125 -3.63 -6.50 -10.71
N PRO A 126 -3.44 -7.82 -10.79
CA PRO A 126 -4.23 -8.76 -10.00
C PRO A 126 -4.08 -8.51 -8.49
N ILE A 127 -5.21 -8.51 -7.80
CA ILE A 127 -5.30 -8.50 -6.33
C ILE A 127 -5.94 -9.83 -5.92
N GLU A 128 -5.11 -10.72 -5.40
CA GLU A 128 -5.40 -12.14 -5.17
C GLU A 128 -5.13 -12.51 -3.70
N PRO A 129 -5.68 -11.77 -2.71
CA PRO A 129 -5.27 -11.87 -1.31
C PRO A 129 -5.51 -13.26 -0.69
N SER A 130 -6.34 -14.11 -1.32
CA SER A 130 -6.61 -15.49 -0.91
C SER A 130 -5.62 -16.53 -1.46
N ASP A 131 -4.78 -16.20 -2.44
CA ASP A 131 -3.74 -17.09 -2.99
C ASP A 131 -2.38 -16.38 -2.94
N PHE A 132 -1.54 -16.77 -1.99
CA PHE A 132 -0.24 -16.13 -1.76
C PHE A 132 0.71 -16.28 -2.95
N VAL A 133 0.60 -17.35 -3.75
CA VAL A 133 1.41 -17.49 -4.97
C VAL A 133 0.99 -16.44 -5.98
N ASN A 134 -0.31 -16.32 -6.25
CA ASN A 134 -0.80 -15.36 -7.23
C ASN A 134 -0.59 -13.91 -6.75
N GLN A 135 -0.81 -13.63 -5.47
CA GLN A 135 -0.58 -12.32 -4.89
C GLN A 135 0.90 -11.90 -4.93
N SER A 136 1.83 -12.85 -4.83
CA SER A 136 3.28 -12.58 -4.83
C SER A 136 3.94 -12.57 -6.21
N LEU A 137 3.21 -12.92 -7.29
CA LEU A 137 3.72 -12.78 -8.65
C LEU A 137 3.97 -11.30 -8.97
N PRO A 138 5.22 -10.89 -9.26
CA PRO A 138 5.56 -9.49 -9.55
C PRO A 138 5.27 -9.15 -11.01
N LEU A 139 4.09 -9.55 -11.49
CA LEU A 139 3.62 -9.41 -12.87
C LEU A 139 2.27 -8.70 -12.89
N SER A 140 2.06 -7.89 -13.92
CA SER A 140 0.79 -7.25 -14.26
C SER A 140 0.42 -7.62 -15.70
N TYR A 141 -0.87 -7.66 -16.00
CA TYR A 141 -1.35 -7.78 -17.37
C TYR A 141 -1.59 -6.41 -17.96
N TYR A 142 -1.46 -6.33 -19.27
CA TYR A 142 -2.27 -5.42 -20.07
C TYR A 142 -2.76 -6.14 -21.31
N SER A 143 -3.91 -5.72 -21.84
CA SER A 143 -4.48 -6.34 -23.03
C SER A 143 -5.10 -5.32 -23.97
N VAL A 144 -5.15 -5.66 -25.26
CA VAL A 144 -5.70 -4.81 -26.31
C VAL A 144 -6.67 -5.62 -27.16
N SER A 145 -7.91 -5.14 -27.30
CA SER A 145 -8.86 -5.63 -28.31
C SER A 145 -9.29 -4.51 -29.24
N ALA A 146 -9.75 -4.85 -30.44
CA ALA A 146 -10.18 -3.90 -31.46
C ALA A 146 -11.62 -4.19 -31.90
N ALA A 147 -12.40 -3.15 -32.19
CA ALA A 147 -13.75 -3.28 -32.75
C ALA A 147 -13.99 -2.22 -33.83
N SER A 148 -14.62 -2.59 -34.95
CA SER A 148 -15.07 -1.61 -35.96
C SER A 148 -16.15 -0.71 -35.38
N THR A 149 -16.05 0.60 -35.63
CA THR A 149 -17.04 1.60 -35.21
C THR A 149 -18.05 1.94 -36.30
N ASP A 150 -17.79 1.55 -37.55
CA ASP A 150 -18.63 1.88 -38.71
C ASP A 150 -19.34 0.65 -39.33
N GLY A 151 -19.13 -0.54 -38.75
CA GLY A 151 -19.69 -1.81 -39.20
C GLY A 151 -19.02 -2.40 -40.44
N LYS A 152 -17.93 -1.80 -40.94
CA LYS A 152 -17.12 -2.35 -42.03
C LYS A 152 -15.96 -3.18 -41.48
N SER A 153 -15.34 -3.93 -42.39
CA SER A 153 -14.14 -4.71 -42.12
C SER A 153 -12.89 -3.87 -42.29
N HIS A 154 -12.02 -3.86 -41.28
CA HIS A 154 -10.76 -3.10 -41.27
C HIS A 154 -9.56 -4.01 -41.04
N SER A 155 -8.43 -3.74 -41.69
CA SER A 155 -7.18 -4.44 -41.38
C SER A 155 -6.53 -3.79 -40.17
N VAL A 156 -6.30 -4.56 -39.11
CA VAL A 156 -5.79 -4.04 -37.84
C VAL A 156 -4.57 -4.84 -37.36
N GLN A 157 -3.48 -4.13 -37.07
CA GLN A 157 -2.33 -4.66 -36.35
C GLN A 157 -2.11 -3.83 -35.08
N VAL A 158 -1.63 -4.47 -34.00
CA VAL A 158 -1.29 -3.80 -32.74
C VAL A 158 0.17 -4.05 -32.38
N TYR A 159 0.80 -3.08 -31.72
CA TYR A 159 2.20 -3.08 -31.30
C TYR A 159 2.32 -2.51 -29.90
N ALA A 160 3.22 -3.08 -29.12
CA ALA A 160 3.67 -2.50 -27.86
C ALA A 160 5.15 -2.79 -27.60
N ASP A 161 5.85 -1.81 -27.03
CA ASP A 161 7.22 -1.96 -26.53
C ASP A 161 7.40 -1.38 -25.12
N ILE A 162 8.38 -1.92 -24.40
CA ILE A 162 8.98 -1.25 -23.25
C ILE A 162 10.44 -0.90 -23.55
N SER A 163 10.95 0.18 -22.95
CA SER A 163 12.38 0.53 -22.99
C SER A 163 13.16 -0.14 -21.85
N ALA A 164 14.48 0.01 -21.86
CA ALA A 164 15.33 -0.41 -20.74
C ALA A 164 15.21 0.47 -19.48
N GLU A 165 14.45 1.57 -19.49
CA GLU A 165 14.21 2.41 -18.29
C GLU A 165 13.50 1.61 -17.17
N TRP A 166 12.91 0.46 -17.51
CA TRP A 166 12.25 -0.44 -16.59
C TRP A 166 13.18 -1.18 -15.61
N VAL A 167 14.50 -1.10 -15.73
CA VAL A 167 15.43 -1.88 -14.87
C VAL A 167 16.29 -1.07 -13.90
N SER A 168 16.30 0.27 -13.98
CA SER A 168 17.16 1.10 -13.12
C SER A 168 16.56 2.47 -12.86
N GLY A 169 17.18 3.21 -11.92
CA GLY A 169 17.00 4.64 -11.71
C GLY A 169 18.21 5.48 -12.17
N ASP A 170 19.17 4.83 -12.83
CA ASP A 170 20.32 5.46 -13.50
C ASP A 170 20.41 4.93 -14.94
N ASP A 171 20.06 5.80 -15.89
CA ASP A 171 20.00 5.46 -17.31
C ASP A 171 21.36 5.46 -18.00
N THR A 172 22.45 5.78 -17.28
CA THR A 172 23.82 5.70 -17.80
C THR A 172 24.39 4.28 -17.74
N LEU A 173 23.73 3.39 -16.97
CA LEU A 173 24.19 2.02 -16.77
C LEU A 173 23.90 1.12 -17.96
N ILE A 174 24.82 0.18 -18.23
CA ILE A 174 24.73 -0.79 -19.32
C ILE A 174 23.74 -1.90 -18.96
N VAL A 175 22.88 -2.25 -19.92
CA VAL A 175 21.94 -3.38 -19.81
C VAL A 175 22.26 -4.49 -20.80
N ASN A 176 22.00 -5.72 -20.37
CA ASN A 176 21.99 -6.91 -21.21
C ASN A 176 20.53 -7.38 -21.38
N TRP A 177 20.25 -8.05 -22.49
CA TRP A 177 18.92 -8.60 -22.74
C TRP A 177 18.95 -9.90 -23.53
N ALA A 178 17.84 -10.63 -23.47
CA ALA A 178 17.62 -11.87 -24.20
C ALA A 178 16.16 -12.01 -24.64
N THR A 179 15.94 -12.76 -25.72
CA THR A 179 14.60 -13.10 -26.22
C THR A 179 14.41 -14.61 -26.24
N THR A 180 13.26 -15.07 -25.72
CA THR A 180 12.80 -16.46 -25.83
C THR A 180 11.63 -16.52 -26.81
N THR A 181 11.63 -17.50 -27.72
CA THR A 181 10.67 -17.60 -28.84
C THR A 181 9.91 -18.93 -28.86
N GLY A 182 9.42 -19.38 -27.71
CA GLY A 182 8.63 -20.61 -27.57
C GLY A 182 7.13 -20.37 -27.81
N ASP A 183 6.27 -21.11 -27.12
CA ASP A 183 4.81 -20.85 -27.06
C ASP A 183 4.50 -19.46 -26.44
N VAL A 184 5.46 -18.92 -25.69
CA VAL A 184 5.48 -17.56 -25.19
C VAL A 184 6.66 -16.84 -25.83
N LEU A 185 6.42 -15.64 -26.35
CA LEU A 185 7.47 -14.69 -26.70
C LEU A 185 7.81 -13.88 -25.45
N SER A 186 9.08 -13.84 -25.05
CA SER A 186 9.50 -13.13 -23.84
C SER A 186 10.80 -12.38 -24.08
N HIS A 187 10.81 -11.11 -23.73
CA HIS A 187 12.01 -10.30 -23.60
C HIS A 187 12.38 -10.16 -22.13
N GLU A 188 13.63 -10.49 -21.80
CA GLU A 188 14.27 -10.22 -20.52
C GLU A 188 15.28 -9.09 -20.71
N VAL A 189 15.24 -8.06 -19.88
CA VAL A 189 16.28 -7.02 -19.80
C VAL A 189 16.73 -6.83 -18.35
N LYS A 190 18.04 -6.63 -18.14
CA LYS A 190 18.65 -6.44 -16.82
C LYS A 190 19.93 -5.61 -16.90
N LEU A 191 20.33 -5.02 -15.78
CA LEU A 191 21.66 -4.40 -15.67
C LEU A 191 22.77 -5.44 -15.93
N ALA A 192 23.79 -5.03 -16.67
CA ALA A 192 24.96 -5.86 -16.94
C ALA A 192 25.79 -6.12 -15.67
N ILE A 193 25.81 -5.14 -14.76
CA ILE A 193 26.36 -5.25 -13.41
C ILE A 193 25.22 -4.96 -12.44
N GLN A 194 24.86 -5.95 -11.62
CA GLN A 194 23.80 -5.82 -10.62
C GLN A 194 24.41 -5.69 -9.23
N THR A 195 23.79 -4.85 -8.39
CA THR A 195 24.15 -4.72 -6.98
C THR A 195 22.95 -5.13 -6.14
N THR A 196 23.14 -6.14 -5.29
CA THR A 196 22.05 -6.70 -4.52
C THR A 196 21.57 -5.75 -3.43
N TYR A 197 20.26 -5.74 -3.19
CA TYR A 197 19.61 -4.93 -2.14
C TYR A 197 19.94 -3.43 -2.16
N THR A 198 20.31 -2.91 -3.33
CA THR A 198 20.68 -1.50 -3.52
C THR A 198 19.68 -0.81 -4.42
N GLU A 199 19.33 0.43 -4.08
CA GLU A 199 18.45 1.28 -4.88
C GLU A 199 19.20 2.51 -5.41
N ILE A 200 18.74 3.04 -6.54
CA ILE A 200 19.05 4.39 -7.02
C ILE A 200 17.72 5.03 -7.35
N ASN A 201 17.40 6.19 -6.76
CA ASN A 201 16.12 6.89 -6.96
C ASN A 201 14.90 5.97 -6.74
N ASP A 202 14.91 5.17 -5.66
CA ASP A 202 13.91 4.16 -5.32
C ASP A 202 13.74 3.00 -6.31
N ARG A 203 14.68 2.84 -7.24
CA ARG A 203 14.70 1.77 -8.24
C ARG A 203 15.78 0.75 -7.87
N ILE A 204 15.37 -0.51 -7.70
CA ILE A 204 16.27 -1.62 -7.39
C ILE A 204 17.35 -1.79 -8.48
N GLN A 205 18.58 -2.09 -8.05
CA GLN A 205 19.76 -2.31 -8.92
C GLN A 205 20.05 -3.80 -9.18
N GLN A 206 19.05 -4.66 -8.93
CA GLN A 206 19.10 -6.11 -9.16
C GLN A 206 17.76 -6.62 -9.70
N GLY A 207 17.78 -7.72 -10.43
CA GLY A 207 16.64 -8.33 -11.10
C GLY A 207 16.59 -8.06 -12.60
N SER A 208 15.50 -8.49 -13.22
CA SER A 208 15.24 -8.32 -14.64
C SER A 208 13.80 -7.83 -14.84
N ALA A 209 13.61 -6.91 -15.78
CA ALA A 209 12.28 -6.62 -16.31
C ALA A 209 11.95 -7.64 -17.41
N PHE A 210 10.70 -8.10 -17.40
CA PHE A 210 10.14 -9.02 -18.39
C PHE A 210 8.97 -8.36 -19.10
N HIS A 211 8.96 -8.46 -20.43
CA HIS A 211 7.82 -8.11 -21.28
C HIS A 211 7.50 -9.34 -22.14
N SER A 212 6.28 -9.86 -22.08
CA SER A 212 5.94 -11.13 -22.74
C SER A 212 4.52 -11.17 -23.31
N THR A 213 4.29 -12.05 -24.28
CA THR A 213 2.99 -12.30 -24.92
C THR A 213 2.90 -13.75 -25.40
N LEU A 214 1.70 -14.26 -25.66
CA LEU A 214 1.51 -15.57 -26.29
C LEU A 214 2.00 -15.53 -27.74
N ASN A 215 2.72 -16.55 -28.18
CA ASN A 215 3.19 -16.67 -29.56
C ASN A 215 2.07 -17.19 -30.47
N THR A 216 1.15 -16.31 -30.85
CA THR A 216 0.03 -16.64 -31.73
C THR A 216 0.42 -16.51 -33.20
N VAL A 217 -0.38 -17.08 -34.10
CA VAL A 217 -0.24 -16.82 -35.55
C VAL A 217 -0.32 -15.30 -35.79
N GLY A 218 0.63 -14.76 -36.54
CA GLY A 218 0.72 -13.32 -36.81
C GLY A 218 1.43 -12.50 -35.72
N ALA A 219 1.90 -13.13 -34.64
CA ALA A 219 2.79 -12.48 -33.68
C ALA A 219 4.20 -12.33 -34.27
N THR A 220 4.80 -11.16 -34.06
CA THR A 220 6.18 -10.86 -34.44
C THR A 220 6.88 -10.11 -33.31
N PHE A 221 8.20 -10.21 -33.21
CA PHE A 221 8.98 -9.55 -32.17
C PHE A 221 10.19 -8.81 -32.73
N GLN A 222 10.70 -7.83 -31.99
CA GLN A 222 11.97 -7.20 -32.30
C GLN A 222 12.56 -6.50 -31.07
N THR A 223 13.87 -6.64 -30.89
CA THR A 223 14.64 -5.75 -29.98
C THR A 223 15.57 -4.85 -30.79
N GLY A 224 15.83 -3.64 -30.33
CA GLY A 224 16.66 -2.67 -31.04
C GLY A 224 16.49 -1.24 -30.55
N GLU A 225 17.00 -0.26 -31.31
CA GLU A 225 16.80 1.16 -31.06
C GLU A 225 15.33 1.57 -31.26
N ASP A 226 14.79 2.34 -30.32
CA ASP A 226 13.38 2.74 -30.27
C ASP A 226 12.85 3.31 -31.60
N VAL A 227 13.51 4.32 -32.17
CA VAL A 227 13.04 4.96 -33.41
C VAL A 227 13.06 4.01 -34.60
N VAL A 228 13.96 3.02 -34.62
CA VAL A 228 14.08 2.04 -35.71
C VAL A 228 12.98 0.98 -35.59
N VAL A 229 12.80 0.41 -34.40
CA VAL A 229 11.82 -0.66 -34.16
C VAL A 229 10.39 -0.13 -34.31
N ARG A 230 10.12 1.06 -33.78
CA ARG A 230 8.80 1.71 -33.90
C ARG A 230 8.49 2.10 -35.34
N ALA A 231 9.47 2.62 -36.09
CA ALA A 231 9.29 2.93 -37.52
C ALA A 231 9.05 1.68 -38.37
N GLN A 232 9.70 0.56 -38.05
CA GLN A 232 9.48 -0.73 -38.70
C GLN A 232 8.01 -1.16 -38.59
N PHE A 233 7.42 -1.13 -37.39
CA PHE A 233 6.00 -1.43 -37.22
C PHE A 233 5.10 -0.38 -37.89
N ALA A 234 5.32 0.91 -37.64
CA ALA A 234 4.45 1.96 -38.16
C ALA A 234 4.38 1.92 -39.70
N THR A 235 5.47 1.56 -40.37
CA THR A 235 5.54 1.41 -41.83
C THR A 235 4.89 0.11 -42.31
N ASN A 236 5.25 -1.02 -41.70
CA ASN A 236 4.98 -2.35 -42.28
C ASN A 236 3.86 -3.15 -41.58
N GLY A 237 3.38 -2.70 -40.42
CA GLY A 237 2.42 -3.43 -39.58
C GLY A 237 3.00 -4.67 -38.89
N THR A 238 4.30 -4.94 -39.07
CA THR A 238 4.97 -6.16 -38.60
C THR A 238 6.41 -5.87 -38.16
N LEU A 239 6.93 -6.70 -37.26
CA LEU A 239 8.31 -6.65 -36.79
C LEU A 239 9.19 -7.67 -37.51
N SER A 240 10.50 -7.48 -37.46
CA SER A 240 11.45 -8.27 -38.27
C SER A 240 11.77 -9.66 -37.71
N ASN A 241 11.26 -10.05 -36.53
CA ASN A 241 11.62 -11.29 -35.83
C ASN A 241 13.12 -11.39 -35.57
N THR A 242 13.70 -10.31 -35.04
CA THR A 242 15.14 -10.20 -34.79
C THR A 242 15.43 -9.80 -33.35
N GLN A 243 16.56 -10.24 -32.83
CA GLN A 243 17.11 -9.79 -31.56
C GLN A 243 18.37 -8.98 -31.86
N ASP A 244 18.39 -7.72 -31.43
CA ASP A 244 19.61 -6.94 -31.34
C ASP A 244 20.53 -7.58 -30.28
N THR A 245 21.83 -7.64 -30.56
CA THR A 245 22.85 -8.20 -29.67
C THR A 245 23.87 -7.15 -29.20
N SER A 246 23.67 -5.89 -29.58
CA SER A 246 24.54 -4.77 -29.26
C SER A 246 24.16 -4.14 -27.91
N PHE A 247 24.49 -4.81 -26.80
CA PHE A 247 24.25 -4.32 -25.44
C PHE A 247 24.84 -2.93 -25.21
N ARG A 248 24.10 -2.06 -24.51
CA ARG A 248 24.41 -0.63 -24.35
C ARG A 248 23.75 -0.03 -23.11
N ALA A 249 24.07 1.23 -22.82
CA ALA A 249 23.43 1.99 -21.75
C ALA A 249 21.93 2.13 -21.98
N VAL A 250 21.13 2.23 -20.92
CA VAL A 250 19.67 2.44 -21.00
C VAL A 250 19.33 3.63 -21.91
N SER A 251 20.09 4.73 -21.79
CA SER A 251 19.88 5.96 -22.58
C SER A 251 20.61 6.02 -23.93
N ASP A 252 21.46 5.04 -24.28
CA ASP A 252 22.08 4.98 -25.62
C ASP A 252 21.13 4.30 -26.60
N ARG A 253 20.61 5.07 -27.58
CA ARG A 253 19.71 4.57 -28.64
C ARG A 253 18.65 3.65 -28.04
N TRP A 254 17.91 4.21 -27.08
CA TRP A 254 16.96 3.56 -26.17
C TRP A 254 16.59 2.14 -26.61
N PRO A 255 17.21 1.10 -26.02
CA PRO A 255 16.90 -0.26 -26.40
C PRO A 255 15.46 -0.58 -25.97
N VAL A 256 14.64 -1.02 -26.94
CA VAL A 256 13.25 -1.40 -26.75
C VAL A 256 13.01 -2.87 -27.02
N PHE A 257 11.95 -3.39 -26.39
CA PHE A 257 11.59 -4.80 -26.35
C PHE A 257 10.15 -4.97 -26.84
N ALA A 258 10.00 -5.19 -28.15
CA ALA A 258 8.73 -4.98 -28.83
C ALA A 258 8.07 -6.25 -29.35
N PHE A 259 6.74 -6.27 -29.27
CA PHE A 259 5.87 -7.25 -29.92
C PHE A 259 4.86 -6.56 -30.83
N ALA A 260 4.46 -7.26 -31.89
CA ALA A 260 3.34 -6.87 -32.73
C ALA A 260 2.47 -8.08 -33.08
N HIS A 261 1.15 -7.88 -33.15
CA HIS A 261 0.17 -8.89 -33.50
C HIS A 261 -0.72 -8.38 -34.63
N ASP A 262 -0.92 -9.22 -35.65
CA ASP A 262 -1.91 -8.99 -36.70
C ASP A 262 -3.27 -9.56 -36.28
N LEU A 263 -4.26 -8.68 -36.12
CA LEU A 263 -5.63 -9.05 -35.77
C LEU A 263 -6.46 -9.40 -37.01
N GLY A 264 -5.89 -9.23 -38.21
CA GLY A 264 -6.55 -9.48 -39.48
C GLY A 264 -7.68 -8.51 -39.74
N ALA A 265 -8.82 -9.05 -40.19
CA ALA A 265 -10.00 -8.31 -40.60
C ALA A 265 -10.99 -8.14 -39.42
N VAL A 266 -11.07 -6.93 -38.87
CA VAL A 266 -11.89 -6.59 -37.70
C VAL A 266 -13.23 -6.00 -38.13
N THR A 267 -14.33 -6.67 -37.78
CA THR A 267 -15.72 -6.20 -37.97
C THR A 267 -16.49 -6.07 -36.66
N SER A 268 -16.06 -6.79 -35.63
CA SER A 268 -16.60 -6.79 -34.27
C SER A 268 -15.43 -6.92 -33.28
N ALA A 269 -15.73 -6.85 -31.98
CA ALA A 269 -14.70 -6.94 -30.94
C ALA A 269 -13.86 -8.23 -31.08
N THR A 270 -12.55 -8.08 -31.25
CA THR A 270 -11.61 -9.21 -31.27
C THR A 270 -11.45 -9.82 -29.89
N SER A 271 -10.96 -11.06 -29.84
CA SER A 271 -10.31 -11.54 -28.61
C SER A 271 -9.13 -10.62 -28.25
N PRO A 272 -8.88 -10.38 -26.96
CA PRO A 272 -7.79 -9.52 -26.53
C PRO A 272 -6.43 -10.16 -26.82
N VAL A 273 -5.50 -9.38 -27.31
CA VAL A 273 -4.07 -9.71 -27.24
C VAL A 273 -3.60 -9.40 -25.83
N VAL A 274 -3.03 -10.39 -25.15
CA VAL A 274 -2.65 -10.29 -23.74
C VAL A 274 -1.14 -10.25 -23.62
N TYR A 275 -0.66 -9.27 -22.86
CA TYR A 275 0.73 -9.09 -22.54
C TYR A 275 0.94 -9.19 -21.03
N SER A 276 2.12 -9.61 -20.62
CA SER A 276 2.60 -9.50 -19.25
C SER A 276 3.79 -8.55 -19.18
N ILE A 277 3.83 -7.79 -18.09
CA ILE A 277 4.95 -6.92 -17.75
C ILE A 277 5.28 -7.13 -16.27
N GLY A 278 6.57 -7.15 -15.94
CA GLY A 278 6.95 -7.09 -14.53
C GLY A 278 8.43 -7.09 -14.28
N HIS A 279 8.80 -7.02 -13.01
CA HIS A 279 10.18 -6.92 -12.57
C HIS A 279 10.47 -8.01 -11.53
N VAL A 280 11.30 -8.97 -11.90
CA VAL A 280 11.54 -10.20 -11.13
C VAL A 280 12.94 -10.16 -10.54
N ARG A 281 13.05 -10.47 -9.25
CA ARG A 281 14.31 -10.50 -8.50
C ARG A 281 14.26 -11.65 -7.49
N ASP A 282 15.42 -12.25 -7.23
CA ASP A 282 15.59 -13.27 -6.19
C ASP A 282 17.04 -13.23 -5.69
N PRO A 283 17.30 -13.07 -4.38
CA PRO A 283 16.35 -12.80 -3.30
C PRO A 283 15.69 -11.41 -3.39
N VAL A 284 14.53 -11.26 -2.75
CA VAL A 284 13.77 -10.00 -2.68
C VAL A 284 14.12 -9.18 -1.44
N VAL A 285 14.38 -9.79 -0.30
CA VAL A 285 14.68 -9.07 0.95
C VAL A 285 15.87 -9.74 1.64
N GLN A 286 16.67 -8.98 2.37
CA GLN A 286 17.54 -9.54 3.41
C GLN A 286 16.96 -9.21 4.78
N TYR A 287 16.87 -10.22 5.64
CA TYR A 287 16.19 -10.13 6.93
C TYR A 287 17.15 -10.54 8.07
N ILE A 288 17.25 -9.72 9.11
CA ILE A 288 18.02 -10.04 10.31
C ILE A 288 17.40 -11.21 11.09
N ILE A 289 18.24 -12.10 11.60
CA ILE A 289 17.87 -13.17 12.52
C ILE A 289 18.74 -13.10 13.79
N VAL A 290 18.58 -14.05 14.70
CA VAL A 290 19.39 -14.13 15.93
C VAL A 290 20.90 -14.03 15.65
N ASN A 291 21.67 -13.46 16.60
CA ASN A 291 23.13 -13.23 16.51
C ASN A 291 23.60 -12.23 15.44
N ALA A 292 22.70 -11.35 14.98
CA ALA A 292 22.96 -10.36 13.92
C ALA A 292 23.32 -11.00 12.56
N ASP A 293 22.97 -12.26 12.37
CA ASP A 293 23.06 -12.93 11.07
C ASP A 293 21.91 -12.46 10.15
N THR A 294 22.08 -12.64 8.84
CA THR A 294 21.09 -12.26 7.83
C THR A 294 20.62 -13.45 7.01
N GLN A 295 19.33 -13.47 6.70
CA GLN A 295 18.68 -14.44 5.85
C GLN A 295 18.22 -13.80 4.54
N ALA A 296 18.64 -14.38 3.42
CA ALA A 296 18.10 -14.04 2.11
C ALA A 296 16.67 -14.62 1.96
N ARG A 297 15.73 -13.76 1.59
CA ARG A 297 14.31 -14.09 1.43
C ARG A 297 13.95 -14.16 -0.04
N SER A 298 13.36 -15.27 -0.47
CA SER A 298 12.87 -15.46 -1.84
C SER A 298 11.40 -15.08 -1.95
N SER A 299 10.96 -14.62 -3.12
CA SER A 299 9.53 -14.33 -3.33
C SER A 299 8.68 -15.62 -3.24
N TYR A 300 7.48 -15.51 -2.65
CA TYR A 300 6.60 -16.66 -2.39
C TYR A 300 6.15 -17.37 -3.67
N PHE A 301 6.10 -16.71 -4.84
CA PHE A 301 5.61 -17.37 -6.06
C PHE A 301 6.51 -18.53 -6.50
N TRP A 302 7.80 -18.50 -6.14
CA TRP A 302 8.74 -19.58 -6.45
C TRP A 302 8.34 -20.94 -5.85
N THR A 303 7.45 -20.94 -4.86
CA THR A 303 6.91 -22.17 -4.26
C THR A 303 6.07 -23.01 -5.23
N ARG A 304 5.58 -22.42 -6.32
CA ARG A 304 4.82 -23.10 -7.37
C ARG A 304 5.63 -23.29 -8.66
N PHE A 305 6.61 -22.43 -8.92
CA PHE A 305 7.26 -22.34 -10.23
C PHE A 305 8.74 -22.69 -10.15
N ALA A 306 9.20 -23.57 -11.04
CA ALA A 306 10.61 -23.95 -11.14
C ALA A 306 11.45 -22.92 -11.93
N SER A 307 10.80 -22.14 -12.79
CA SER A 307 11.45 -21.11 -13.61
C SER A 307 10.54 -19.91 -13.83
N ILE A 308 11.13 -18.75 -14.16
CA ILE A 308 10.34 -17.56 -14.53
C ILE A 308 9.54 -17.78 -15.81
N GLY A 309 10.05 -18.60 -16.74
CA GLY A 309 9.33 -18.98 -17.96
C GLY A 309 8.02 -19.70 -17.67
N ASP A 310 8.02 -20.64 -16.71
CA ASP A 310 6.81 -21.35 -16.28
C ASP A 310 5.80 -20.41 -15.61
N ALA A 311 6.30 -19.49 -14.78
CA ALA A 311 5.45 -18.49 -14.12
C ALA A 311 4.79 -17.55 -15.13
N ILE A 312 5.56 -17.01 -16.09
CA ILE A 312 5.04 -16.13 -17.16
C ILE A 312 4.04 -16.87 -18.05
N SER A 313 4.37 -18.11 -18.45
CA SER A 313 3.47 -18.93 -19.27
C SER A 313 2.15 -19.21 -18.54
N THR A 314 2.21 -19.58 -17.26
CA THR A 314 1.02 -19.82 -16.44
C THR A 314 0.20 -18.55 -16.27
N PHE A 315 0.86 -17.42 -15.99
CA PHE A 315 0.22 -16.11 -15.87
C PHE A 315 -0.52 -15.73 -17.16
N LEU A 316 0.15 -15.70 -18.31
CA LEU A 316 -0.49 -15.35 -19.59
C LEU A 316 -1.70 -16.25 -19.92
N ASN A 317 -1.59 -17.56 -19.68
CA ASN A 317 -2.69 -18.49 -19.94
C ASN A 317 -3.84 -18.39 -18.92
N ASP A 318 -3.59 -17.89 -17.70
CA ASP A 318 -4.62 -17.69 -16.68
C ASP A 318 -5.43 -16.39 -16.88
N TYR A 319 -5.06 -15.52 -17.83
CA TYR A 319 -5.70 -14.21 -18.00
C TYR A 319 -7.24 -14.22 -17.98
N PRO A 320 -7.96 -15.12 -18.69
CA PRO A 320 -9.42 -15.14 -18.62
C PRO A 320 -9.97 -15.40 -17.20
N ASN A 321 -9.30 -16.28 -16.43
CA ASN A 321 -9.69 -16.58 -15.06
C ASN A 321 -9.27 -15.46 -14.11
N ALA A 322 -8.07 -14.89 -14.27
CA ALA A 322 -7.60 -13.75 -13.49
C ALA A 322 -8.53 -12.54 -13.67
N LEU A 323 -8.97 -12.26 -14.91
CA LEU A 323 -9.96 -11.22 -15.20
C LEU A 323 -11.32 -11.52 -14.55
N ALA A 324 -11.77 -12.78 -14.57
CA ALA A 324 -13.01 -13.17 -13.91
C ALA A 324 -12.95 -12.98 -12.37
N ARG A 325 -11.83 -13.36 -11.74
CA ARG A 325 -11.60 -13.14 -10.30
C ARG A 325 -11.50 -11.65 -9.97
N ALA A 326 -10.78 -10.88 -10.79
CA ALA A 326 -10.67 -9.43 -10.67
C ALA A 326 -12.04 -8.75 -10.73
N ASN A 327 -12.87 -9.08 -11.73
CA ASN A 327 -14.23 -8.55 -11.85
C ASN A 327 -15.12 -8.91 -10.65
N ALA A 328 -14.99 -10.14 -10.11
CA ALA A 328 -15.73 -10.56 -8.93
C ALA A 328 -15.31 -9.76 -7.69
N PHE A 329 -14.01 -9.55 -7.49
CA PHE A 329 -13.47 -8.74 -6.40
C PHE A 329 -13.86 -7.26 -6.53
N ASP A 330 -13.76 -6.68 -7.73
CA ASP A 330 -14.19 -5.30 -8.02
C ASP A 330 -15.68 -5.11 -7.71
N ALA A 331 -16.53 -6.06 -8.12
CA ALA A 331 -17.96 -6.03 -7.84
C ALA A 331 -18.26 -6.14 -6.34
N GLN A 332 -17.53 -6.98 -5.61
CA GLN A 332 -17.65 -7.10 -4.16
C GLN A 332 -17.30 -5.77 -3.46
N VAL A 333 -16.13 -5.20 -3.78
CA VAL A 333 -15.67 -3.93 -3.19
C VAL A 333 -16.67 -2.81 -3.48
N LYS A 334 -17.11 -2.67 -4.75
CA LYS A 334 -18.10 -1.66 -5.14
C LYS A 334 -19.41 -1.86 -4.39
N SER A 335 -19.90 -3.10 -4.28
CA SER A 335 -21.15 -3.42 -3.58
C SER A 335 -21.08 -3.08 -2.09
N ASP A 336 -19.99 -3.48 -1.42
CA ASP A 336 -19.83 -3.24 0.01
C ASP A 336 -19.64 -1.77 0.33
N ALA A 337 -18.78 -1.06 -0.40
CA ALA A 337 -18.53 0.35 -0.18
C ALA A 337 -19.75 1.23 -0.51
N SER A 338 -20.55 0.85 -1.51
CA SER A 338 -21.77 1.59 -1.88
C SER A 338 -22.87 1.54 -0.80
N LYS A 339 -22.81 0.57 0.14
CA LYS A 339 -23.71 0.55 1.30
C LYS A 339 -23.43 1.69 2.28
N ILE A 340 -22.23 2.27 2.24
CA ILE A 340 -21.84 3.42 3.05
C ILE A 340 -22.21 4.72 2.31
N SER A 341 -21.64 4.94 1.12
CA SER A 341 -22.01 6.00 0.18
C SER A 341 -21.38 5.76 -1.20
N ALA A 342 -21.90 6.41 -2.25
CA ALA A 342 -21.32 6.34 -3.59
C ALA A 342 -19.93 7.01 -3.66
N ASP A 343 -19.74 8.10 -2.92
CA ASP A 343 -18.47 8.83 -2.84
C ASP A 343 -17.39 7.93 -2.23
N TYR A 344 -17.73 7.21 -1.16
CA TYR A 344 -16.82 6.26 -0.52
C TYR A 344 -16.43 5.11 -1.45
N ALA A 345 -17.39 4.55 -2.19
CA ALA A 345 -17.11 3.52 -3.19
C ALA A 345 -16.15 3.99 -4.28
N SER A 346 -16.23 5.26 -4.68
CA SER A 346 -15.35 5.86 -5.68
C SER A 346 -13.91 5.98 -5.17
N LEU A 347 -13.72 6.38 -3.91
CA LEU A 347 -12.40 6.51 -3.30
C LEU A 347 -11.69 5.16 -3.09
N VAL A 348 -12.42 4.17 -2.55
CA VAL A 348 -11.84 2.85 -2.25
C VAL A 348 -11.35 2.15 -3.52
N ALA A 349 -12.04 2.33 -4.65
CA ALA A 349 -11.64 1.76 -5.94
C ALA A 349 -10.22 2.19 -6.39
N LEU A 350 -9.76 3.38 -6.02
CA LEU A 350 -8.42 3.86 -6.38
C LEU A 350 -7.31 3.35 -5.42
N SER A 351 -7.67 2.96 -4.20
CA SER A 351 -6.73 2.82 -3.09
C SER A 351 -6.10 1.42 -2.99
N ILE A 352 -6.84 0.37 -3.35
CA ILE A 352 -6.46 -1.02 -3.07
C ILE A 352 -5.17 -1.43 -3.81
N ARG A 353 -5.08 -1.15 -5.11
CA ARG A 353 -3.87 -1.45 -5.91
C ARG A 353 -2.64 -0.74 -5.38
N GLN A 354 -2.77 0.53 -5.02
CA GLN A 354 -1.67 1.33 -4.48
C GLN A 354 -1.12 0.70 -3.19
N ALA A 355 -2.01 0.36 -2.25
CA ALA A 355 -1.61 -0.20 -0.97
C ALA A 355 -0.90 -1.56 -1.10
N PHE A 356 -1.44 -2.48 -1.90
CA PHE A 356 -0.76 -3.76 -2.16
C PHE A 356 0.53 -3.58 -2.95
N GLY A 357 0.63 -2.54 -3.78
CA GLY A 357 1.81 -2.19 -4.56
C GLY A 357 3.06 -1.93 -3.73
N ALA A 358 2.95 -1.72 -2.41
CA ALA A 358 4.11 -1.53 -1.55
C ALA A 358 4.65 -2.81 -0.91
N THR A 359 4.12 -3.99 -1.27
CA THR A 359 4.32 -5.21 -0.47
C THR A 359 4.91 -6.38 -1.26
N GLU A 360 5.68 -7.25 -0.59
CA GLU A 360 6.20 -8.51 -1.13
C GLU A 360 6.08 -9.64 -0.10
N ILE A 361 5.49 -10.77 -0.52
CA ILE A 361 5.37 -11.99 0.29
C ILE A 361 6.56 -12.90 -0.02
N THR A 362 7.17 -13.46 1.02
CA THR A 362 8.46 -14.15 0.91
C THR A 362 8.48 -15.47 1.65
N VAL A 363 9.42 -16.33 1.29
CA VAL A 363 9.77 -17.61 1.93
C VAL A 363 11.28 -17.73 2.11
N THR A 364 11.74 -18.69 2.91
CA THR A 364 13.17 -19.04 2.99
C THR A 364 13.53 -20.17 2.05
N LYS A 365 14.84 -20.37 1.85
CA LYS A 365 15.40 -21.60 1.29
C LYS A 365 16.03 -22.42 2.41
N ASN A 366 15.76 -23.73 2.40
CA ASN A 366 16.47 -24.72 3.18
C ASN A 366 17.91 -24.89 2.65
N ASN A 367 18.76 -25.58 3.42
CA ASN A 367 20.16 -25.84 3.04
C ASN A 367 20.31 -26.64 1.72
N ASP A 368 19.29 -27.40 1.33
CA ASP A 368 19.25 -28.15 0.07
C ASP A 368 18.71 -27.32 -1.13
N GLY A 369 18.36 -26.05 -0.89
CA GLY A 369 17.82 -25.13 -1.88
C GLY A 369 16.30 -25.20 -2.06
N SER A 370 15.60 -26.13 -1.39
CA SER A 370 14.13 -26.18 -1.40
C SER A 370 13.53 -25.00 -0.65
N LEU A 371 12.33 -24.56 -1.03
CA LEU A 371 11.65 -23.45 -0.36
C LEU A 371 10.89 -23.96 0.87
N ASP A 372 10.96 -23.21 1.96
CA ASP A 372 10.19 -23.46 3.17
C ASP A 372 9.02 -22.48 3.26
N ASN A 373 7.85 -22.98 2.91
CA ASN A 373 6.61 -22.21 2.89
C ASN A 373 5.98 -22.07 4.28
N SER A 374 6.45 -22.82 5.29
CA SER A 374 6.01 -22.65 6.68
C SER A 374 6.55 -21.36 7.28
N ASN A 375 7.72 -20.92 6.80
CA ASN A 375 8.34 -19.65 7.13
C ASN A 375 7.98 -18.57 6.09
N THR A 376 6.68 -18.26 6.02
CA THR A 376 6.20 -17.12 5.24
C THR A 376 6.41 -15.83 6.03
N LEU A 377 6.86 -14.77 5.35
CA LEU A 377 6.92 -13.41 5.89
C LEU A 377 6.51 -12.43 4.79
N MET A 378 5.90 -11.31 5.16
CA MET A 378 5.55 -10.24 4.23
C MET A 378 6.30 -8.97 4.61
N PHE A 379 6.82 -8.28 3.61
CA PHE A 379 7.56 -7.03 3.79
C PHE A 379 6.86 -5.88 3.06
N MET A 380 6.92 -4.69 3.64
CA MET A 380 6.35 -3.46 3.08
C MET A 380 7.45 -2.40 2.95
N LYS A 381 7.51 -1.74 1.80
CA LYS A 381 8.34 -0.54 1.61
C LYS A 381 7.54 0.69 2.01
N GLU A 382 8.14 1.56 2.82
CA GLU A 382 7.62 2.89 3.04
C GLU A 382 7.89 3.82 1.85
N ILE A 383 7.05 3.69 0.81
CA ILE A 383 7.14 4.51 -0.40
C ILE A 383 6.96 6.00 -0.07
N SER A 384 7.63 6.89 -0.81
CA SER A 384 7.51 8.36 -0.72
C SER A 384 7.78 8.94 0.68
N SER A 385 8.78 8.38 1.34
CA SER A 385 9.41 8.80 2.60
C SER A 385 10.92 8.44 2.52
N ASP A 386 11.55 8.03 3.61
CA ASP A 386 12.96 7.59 3.64
C ASP A 386 13.18 6.12 3.20
N GLY A 387 12.08 5.41 2.89
CA GLY A 387 12.13 4.08 2.29
C GLY A 387 12.31 2.93 3.27
N ASN A 388 11.98 3.12 4.55
CA ASN A 388 12.13 2.12 5.61
C ASN A 388 11.35 0.83 5.34
N VAL A 389 11.72 -0.24 6.03
CA VAL A 389 11.13 -1.58 5.86
C VAL A 389 10.17 -1.90 6.99
N ASN A 390 8.92 -2.25 6.69
CA ASN A 390 7.91 -2.62 7.69
C ASN A 390 7.75 -1.56 8.81
N THR A 391 7.76 -0.28 8.45
CA THR A 391 7.48 0.83 9.39
C THR A 391 6.11 0.62 10.03
N VAL A 392 6.06 0.57 11.36
CA VAL A 392 4.87 0.16 12.12
C VAL A 392 3.74 1.16 11.95
N ASP A 393 4.05 2.45 12.02
CA ASP A 393 3.11 3.55 11.80
C ASP A 393 2.70 3.75 10.31
N VAL A 394 3.27 2.97 9.38
CA VAL A 394 2.82 2.86 7.98
C VAL A 394 1.96 1.62 7.78
N ILE A 395 2.31 0.51 8.42
CA ILE A 395 1.48 -0.70 8.46
C ILE A 395 0.14 -0.36 9.13
N TYR A 396 0.16 0.41 10.22
CA TYR A 396 -1.04 0.76 10.99
C TYR A 396 -2.15 1.45 10.19
N PRO A 397 -1.92 2.57 9.47
CA PRO A 397 -2.94 3.18 8.62
C PRO A 397 -3.32 2.29 7.44
N SER A 398 -2.43 1.42 6.93
CA SER A 398 -2.79 0.45 5.88
C SER A 398 -3.63 -0.74 6.38
N TRP A 399 -3.66 -0.97 7.70
CA TRP A 399 -4.25 -2.15 8.34
C TRP A 399 -5.71 -2.45 7.97
N PRO A 400 -6.61 -1.45 7.82
CA PRO A 400 -8.00 -1.71 7.42
C PRO A 400 -8.13 -2.48 6.09
N LEU A 401 -7.19 -2.29 5.16
CA LEU A 401 -7.16 -3.05 3.91
C LEU A 401 -6.91 -4.53 4.16
N PHE A 402 -5.96 -4.89 5.02
CA PHE A 402 -5.70 -6.30 5.34
C PHE A 402 -6.85 -6.91 6.13
N LEU A 403 -7.46 -6.16 7.07
CA LEU A 403 -8.64 -6.64 7.78
C LEU A 403 -9.84 -6.91 6.87
N TYR A 404 -10.03 -6.09 5.82
CA TYR A 404 -11.11 -6.28 4.85
C TYR A 404 -10.82 -7.42 3.86
N THR A 405 -9.59 -7.47 3.33
CA THR A 405 -9.24 -8.39 2.24
C THR A 405 -8.79 -9.77 2.72
N ASN A 406 -7.75 -9.83 3.55
CA ASN A 406 -7.28 -11.05 4.21
C ASN A 406 -6.35 -10.71 5.38
N ALA A 407 -6.86 -10.83 6.61
CA ALA A 407 -6.12 -10.49 7.82
C ALA A 407 -4.87 -11.38 8.03
N THR A 408 -4.81 -12.56 7.39
CA THR A 408 -3.63 -13.42 7.41
C THR A 408 -2.41 -12.72 6.81
N LEU A 409 -2.58 -11.91 5.76
CA LEU A 409 -1.49 -11.09 5.19
C LEU A 409 -0.99 -10.07 6.21
N GLY A 410 -1.92 -9.46 6.96
CA GLY A 410 -1.58 -8.56 8.07
C GLY A 410 -0.70 -9.24 9.13
N LYS A 411 -1.03 -10.46 9.54
CA LYS A 411 -0.13 -11.25 10.43
C LYS A 411 1.27 -11.42 9.83
N GLN A 412 1.37 -11.74 8.53
CA GLN A 412 2.67 -11.91 7.87
C GLN A 412 3.50 -10.61 7.83
N LEU A 413 2.86 -9.43 7.85
CA LEU A 413 3.54 -8.13 7.94
C LEU A 413 4.05 -7.81 9.35
N LEU A 414 3.37 -8.29 10.39
CA LEU A 414 3.76 -8.07 11.78
C LEU A 414 4.87 -9.03 12.23
N LEU A 415 4.94 -10.24 11.65
CA LEU A 415 5.89 -11.27 12.07
C LEU A 415 7.37 -10.82 12.03
N PRO A 416 7.88 -10.11 11.00
CA PRO A 416 9.26 -9.63 10.99
C PRO A 416 9.64 -8.81 12.23
N LEU A 417 8.73 -7.96 12.70
CA LEU A 417 8.90 -7.09 13.89
C LEU A 417 8.86 -7.89 15.19
N PHE A 418 7.93 -8.85 15.31
CA PHE A 418 7.80 -9.73 16.47
C PHE A 418 9.00 -10.67 16.62
N GLU A 419 9.38 -11.33 15.53
CA GLU A 419 10.48 -12.28 15.49
C GLU A 419 11.80 -11.58 15.85
N TYR A 420 12.07 -10.41 15.25
CA TYR A 420 13.29 -9.66 15.51
C TYR A 420 13.40 -9.21 16.97
N GLN A 421 12.38 -8.54 17.51
CA GLN A 421 12.44 -8.01 18.87
C GLN A 421 12.48 -9.13 19.93
N THR A 422 11.87 -10.29 19.66
CA THR A 422 11.97 -11.49 20.52
C THR A 422 13.39 -12.05 20.61
N THR A 423 14.27 -11.77 19.64
CA THR A 423 15.68 -12.17 19.76
C THR A 423 16.43 -11.44 20.87
N GLY A 424 15.88 -10.34 21.40
CA GLY A 424 16.53 -9.48 22.40
C GLY A 424 17.65 -8.60 21.84
N GLN A 425 17.80 -8.53 20.51
CA GLN A 425 18.82 -7.72 19.86
C GLN A 425 18.48 -6.22 19.81
N TYR A 426 17.20 -5.89 19.87
CA TYR A 426 16.74 -4.52 19.99
C TYR A 426 16.80 -4.07 21.46
N PRO A 427 17.54 -2.99 21.80
CA PRO A 427 17.83 -2.67 23.20
C PRO A 427 16.72 -1.91 23.93
N ASN A 428 15.80 -1.26 23.19
CA ASN A 428 14.75 -0.44 23.79
C ASN A 428 13.59 -1.29 24.28
N GLN A 429 12.83 -0.77 25.26
CA GLN A 429 11.74 -1.50 25.91
C GLN A 429 10.37 -1.29 25.23
N TYR A 430 10.29 -0.37 24.28
CA TYR A 430 9.12 -0.10 23.44
C TYR A 430 9.22 -0.84 22.09
N SER A 431 8.18 -0.81 21.27
CA SER A 431 8.24 -1.40 19.92
C SER A 431 9.19 -0.62 19.01
N VAL A 432 10.04 -1.33 18.27
CA VAL A 432 10.82 -0.76 17.17
C VAL A 432 9.90 -0.10 16.14
N HIS A 433 10.36 1.01 15.56
CA HIS A 433 9.68 1.74 14.50
C HIS A 433 9.64 0.98 13.18
N ASP A 434 10.78 0.45 12.75
CA ASP A 434 10.91 -0.25 11.47
C ASP A 434 11.97 -1.36 11.53
N MET A 435 12.04 -2.15 10.47
CA MET A 435 12.98 -3.25 10.32
C MET A 435 14.28 -2.88 9.61
N GLY A 436 14.49 -1.62 9.23
CA GLY A 436 15.71 -1.13 8.61
C GLY A 436 15.46 0.13 7.77
N ALA A 437 16.47 1.00 7.75
CA ALA A 437 16.36 2.36 7.19
C ALA A 437 16.09 2.44 5.69
N HIS A 438 16.37 1.38 4.90
CA HIS A 438 16.15 1.41 3.45
C HIS A 438 15.74 0.04 2.90
N TYR A 439 14.62 -0.02 2.19
CA TYR A 439 14.17 -1.21 1.49
C TYR A 439 15.15 -1.61 0.38
N PRO A 440 15.42 -2.92 0.17
CA PRO A 440 14.83 -4.10 0.82
C PRO A 440 15.70 -4.67 1.97
N ASN A 441 16.32 -3.81 2.78
CA ASN A 441 17.24 -4.20 3.85
C ASN A 441 16.51 -4.21 5.21
N ALA A 442 15.94 -5.35 5.60
CA ALA A 442 15.33 -5.54 6.91
C ALA A 442 16.39 -5.98 7.94
N THR A 443 17.39 -5.13 8.18
CA THR A 443 18.59 -5.44 9.00
C THR A 443 18.48 -5.11 10.48
N GLY A 444 17.34 -4.59 10.93
CA GLY A 444 17.08 -4.22 12.33
C GLY A 444 17.88 -3.01 12.82
N HIS A 445 17.68 -2.69 14.10
CA HIS A 445 18.27 -1.56 14.81
C HIS A 445 18.93 -2.02 16.11
N ASN A 446 19.95 -2.89 15.99
CA ASN A 446 20.65 -3.43 17.17
C ASN A 446 21.37 -2.35 18.00
N ASP A 447 21.54 -1.15 17.43
CA ASP A 447 22.07 0.03 18.12
C ASP A 447 20.99 0.82 18.88
N GLY A 448 19.71 0.47 18.72
CA GLY A 448 18.56 1.15 19.33
C GLY A 448 18.27 2.52 18.76
N LYS A 449 18.74 2.83 17.54
CA LYS A 449 18.63 4.16 16.91
C LYS A 449 17.64 4.18 15.74
N ASP A 450 16.60 3.37 15.82
CA ASP A 450 15.41 3.58 15.02
C ASP A 450 14.76 4.94 15.35
N GLU A 451 13.81 5.35 14.52
CA GLU A 451 13.07 6.59 14.77
C GLU A 451 12.24 6.49 16.06
N ALA A 452 12.42 7.45 16.97
CA ALA A 452 11.86 7.34 18.31
C ALA A 452 10.38 7.74 18.35
N MET A 453 9.49 6.78 18.14
CA MET A 453 8.02 6.91 18.27
C MET A 453 7.41 5.94 19.30
N PRO A 454 7.91 5.91 20.55
CA PRO A 454 7.72 4.75 21.42
C PRO A 454 6.28 4.51 21.89
N VAL A 455 5.48 5.55 22.12
CA VAL A 455 4.04 5.40 22.44
C VAL A 455 3.23 5.01 21.21
N GLU A 456 3.54 5.61 20.06
CA GLU A 456 2.84 5.34 18.79
C GLU A 456 2.97 3.87 18.42
N GLU A 457 4.21 3.35 18.37
CA GLU A 457 4.48 2.01 17.85
C GLU A 457 4.07 0.89 18.80
N SER A 458 4.28 1.10 20.10
CA SER A 458 3.81 0.17 21.11
C SER A 458 2.27 0.06 21.09
N GLY A 459 1.56 1.18 20.92
CA GLY A 459 0.11 1.20 20.78
C GLY A 459 -0.37 0.54 19.49
N ASN A 460 0.26 0.87 18.36
CA ASN A 460 -0.03 0.30 17.04
C ASN A 460 0.06 -1.23 17.06
N MET A 461 1.15 -1.79 17.59
CA MET A 461 1.36 -3.24 17.65
C MET A 461 0.32 -3.97 18.49
N LEU A 462 -0.05 -3.44 19.66
CA LEU A 462 -1.09 -4.03 20.51
C LEU A 462 -2.47 -4.01 19.84
N ILE A 463 -2.83 -2.90 19.19
CA ILE A 463 -4.12 -2.74 18.50
C ILE A 463 -4.20 -3.67 17.28
N MET A 464 -3.15 -3.73 16.46
CA MET A 464 -3.13 -4.62 15.29
C MET A 464 -3.17 -6.10 15.70
N THR A 465 -2.46 -6.47 16.77
CA THR A 465 -2.47 -7.85 17.29
C THR A 465 -3.85 -8.27 17.78
N LEU A 466 -4.53 -7.43 18.57
CA LEU A 466 -5.86 -7.75 19.05
C LEU A 466 -6.88 -7.79 17.91
N SER A 467 -6.86 -6.79 17.01
CA SER A 467 -7.82 -6.75 15.88
C SER A 467 -7.63 -7.95 14.94
N TYR A 468 -6.39 -8.41 14.73
CA TYR A 468 -6.11 -9.66 14.02
C TYR A 468 -6.78 -10.87 14.70
N ALA A 469 -6.55 -11.03 16.01
CA ALA A 469 -7.10 -12.14 16.78
C ALA A 469 -8.64 -12.12 16.80
N GLN A 470 -9.25 -10.94 16.96
CA GLN A 470 -10.70 -10.77 16.91
C GLN A 470 -11.28 -11.10 15.53
N ARG A 471 -10.59 -10.70 14.45
CA ARG A 471 -11.04 -10.92 13.07
C ARG A 471 -10.96 -12.37 12.64
N THR A 472 -9.94 -13.10 13.10
CA THR A 472 -9.61 -14.43 12.58
C THR A 472 -9.88 -15.57 13.56
N GLY A 473 -9.92 -15.29 14.86
CA GLY A 473 -9.86 -16.30 15.92
C GLY A 473 -8.48 -16.92 16.11
N ASP A 474 -7.46 -16.52 15.33
CA ASP A 474 -6.08 -17.01 15.48
C ASP A 474 -5.39 -16.27 16.64
N LEU A 475 -5.08 -17.01 17.70
CA LEU A 475 -4.41 -16.50 18.91
C LEU A 475 -2.89 -16.70 18.90
N SER A 476 -2.29 -17.18 17.79
CA SER A 476 -0.86 -17.53 17.73
C SER A 476 0.06 -16.36 18.06
N LEU A 477 -0.17 -15.16 17.50
CA LEU A 477 0.63 -13.97 17.83
C LEU A 477 0.58 -13.66 19.33
N ILE A 478 -0.61 -13.75 19.93
CA ILE A 478 -0.82 -13.52 21.36
C ILE A 478 -0.06 -14.58 22.18
N LYS A 479 -0.26 -15.87 21.88
CA LYS A 479 0.29 -16.97 22.68
C LYS A 479 1.82 -17.05 22.58
N ILE A 480 2.39 -16.75 21.42
CA ILE A 480 3.85 -16.80 21.20
C ILE A 480 4.53 -15.55 21.77
N TYR A 481 3.98 -14.35 21.51
CA TYR A 481 4.65 -13.07 21.79
C TYR A 481 4.09 -12.32 23.01
N PHE A 482 3.34 -13.00 23.89
CA PHE A 482 2.68 -12.38 25.05
C PHE A 482 3.62 -11.54 25.91
N SER A 483 4.83 -12.04 26.20
CA SER A 483 5.80 -11.33 27.05
C SER A 483 6.25 -10.01 26.44
N LEU A 484 6.36 -9.95 25.11
CA LEU A 484 6.79 -8.74 24.40
C LEU A 484 5.66 -7.71 24.36
N LEU A 485 4.42 -8.16 24.12
CA LEU A 485 3.21 -7.33 24.22
C LEU A 485 3.02 -6.75 25.63
N ASP A 486 3.28 -7.57 26.66
CA ASP A 486 3.23 -7.15 28.06
C ASP A 486 4.30 -6.08 28.36
N GLN A 487 5.54 -6.28 27.89
CA GLN A 487 6.63 -5.31 28.04
C GLN A 487 6.28 -3.95 27.42
N TRP A 488 5.78 -3.93 26.18
CA TRP A 488 5.33 -2.69 25.54
C TRP A 488 4.19 -2.02 26.31
N THR A 489 3.30 -2.81 26.90
CA THR A 489 2.21 -2.28 27.74
C THR A 489 2.74 -1.63 29.01
N GLN A 490 3.78 -2.18 29.64
CA GLN A 490 4.43 -1.57 30.80
C GLN A 490 5.05 -0.20 30.45
N PHE A 491 5.64 -0.07 29.27
CA PHE A 491 6.08 1.23 28.76
C PHE A 491 4.89 2.18 28.56
N LEU A 492 3.82 1.74 27.91
CA LEU A 492 2.62 2.57 27.71
C LEU A 492 2.01 3.06 29.03
N ILE A 493 1.99 2.25 30.09
CA ILE A 493 1.51 2.68 31.42
C ILE A 493 2.37 3.84 31.95
N THR A 494 3.66 3.87 31.66
CA THR A 494 4.54 4.94 32.16
C THR A 494 4.33 6.25 31.38
N ASP A 495 4.14 6.16 30.05
CA ASP A 495 4.31 7.31 29.15
C ASP A 495 3.03 7.76 28.42
N SER A 496 1.91 7.03 28.48
CA SER A 496 0.73 7.34 27.64
C SER A 496 -0.16 8.45 28.18
N LEU A 497 -0.36 8.55 29.50
CA LEU A 497 -1.33 9.52 30.05
C LEU A 497 -0.86 10.96 29.82
N ILE A 498 0.44 11.20 29.97
CA ILE A 498 1.10 12.49 29.74
C ILE A 498 2.30 12.24 28.83
N PRO A 499 2.09 12.15 27.51
CA PRO A 499 3.17 11.86 26.57
C PRO A 499 4.28 12.90 26.66
N ALA A 500 5.53 12.42 26.78
CA ALA A 500 6.71 13.27 26.67
C ALA A 500 6.80 13.93 25.28
N ASN A 501 7.76 14.84 25.12
CA ASN A 501 8.05 15.43 23.81
C ASN A 501 8.65 14.37 22.87
N GLN A 502 7.79 13.74 22.07
CA GLN A 502 8.13 12.67 21.12
C GLN A 502 7.41 12.87 19.80
N LEU A 503 7.88 12.16 18.78
CA LEU A 503 7.19 12.06 17.50
C LEU A 503 5.97 11.13 17.62
N SER A 504 4.99 11.38 16.76
CA SER A 504 3.95 10.44 16.39
C SER A 504 4.08 10.20 14.88
N THR A 505 3.21 9.37 14.31
CA THR A 505 3.08 9.18 12.86
C THR A 505 2.81 10.47 12.06
N ASP A 506 2.46 11.57 12.75
CA ASP A 506 2.38 12.91 12.16
C ASP A 506 3.71 13.66 12.32
N ASP A 507 4.82 12.96 12.10
CA ASP A 507 6.21 13.40 12.26
C ASP A 507 6.54 14.65 11.42
N PHE A 508 5.92 14.78 10.24
CA PHE A 508 5.98 15.94 9.36
C PHE A 508 5.47 17.22 10.04
N ALA A 509 4.67 17.12 11.10
CA ALA A 509 4.21 18.24 11.92
C ALA A 509 5.12 18.50 13.16
N GLY A 510 6.15 17.67 13.34
CA GLY A 510 7.14 17.75 14.41
C GLY A 510 6.68 17.13 15.74
N ALA A 511 7.67 16.88 16.61
CA ALA A 511 7.45 16.37 17.96
C ALA A 511 6.66 17.35 18.82
N LEU A 512 5.81 16.81 19.70
CA LEU A 512 4.99 17.60 20.59
C LEU A 512 4.78 16.86 21.92
N ALA A 513 4.88 17.58 23.04
CA ALA A 513 4.56 17.05 24.37
C ALA A 513 3.06 17.16 24.66
N ASN A 514 2.57 16.32 25.58
CA ASN A 514 1.17 16.34 26.04
C ASN A 514 0.16 16.18 24.90
N GLN A 515 0.51 15.44 23.85
CA GLN A 515 -0.33 15.23 22.68
C GLN A 515 -1.59 14.44 23.05
N THR A 516 -2.75 15.06 22.89
CA THR A 516 -4.04 14.46 23.21
C THR A 516 -4.33 13.21 22.40
N ASN A 517 -4.07 13.25 21.09
CA ASN A 517 -4.36 12.14 20.19
C ASN A 517 -3.38 10.96 20.38
N LEU A 518 -2.12 11.23 20.70
CA LEU A 518 -1.14 10.19 21.04
C LEU A 518 -1.49 9.50 22.37
N ALA A 519 -2.00 10.25 23.35
CA ALA A 519 -2.49 9.66 24.59
C ALA A 519 -3.69 8.72 24.36
N ILE A 520 -4.59 9.04 23.42
CA ILE A 520 -5.67 8.12 23.00
C ILE A 520 -5.08 6.79 22.51
N LYS A 521 -4.05 6.83 21.64
CA LYS A 521 -3.37 5.63 21.12
C LYS A 521 -2.87 4.75 22.25
N GLY A 522 -2.12 5.33 23.19
CA GLY A 522 -1.56 4.60 24.33
C GLY A 522 -2.63 4.02 25.27
N ILE A 523 -3.69 4.78 25.57
CA ILE A 523 -4.82 4.30 26.39
C ILE A 523 -5.52 3.10 25.74
N ILE A 524 -5.78 3.18 24.43
CA ILE A 524 -6.39 2.07 23.68
C ILE A 524 -5.41 0.88 23.62
N GLY A 525 -4.10 1.12 23.47
CA GLY A 525 -3.08 0.06 23.56
C GLY A 525 -3.12 -0.70 24.88
N ILE A 526 -3.22 0.00 26.02
CA ILE A 526 -3.37 -0.63 27.35
C ILE A 526 -4.67 -1.44 27.43
N GLN A 527 -5.79 -0.89 26.93
CA GLN A 527 -7.05 -1.64 26.90
C GLN A 527 -7.00 -2.84 25.95
N ALA A 528 -6.29 -2.73 24.83
CA ALA A 528 -6.07 -3.84 23.92
C ALA A 528 -5.28 -4.96 24.62
N MET A 529 -4.26 -4.61 25.41
CA MET A 529 -3.55 -5.59 26.24
C MET A 529 -4.47 -6.25 27.27
N ALA A 530 -5.44 -5.54 27.83
CA ALA A 530 -6.42 -6.13 28.75
C ALA A 530 -7.21 -7.26 28.08
N GLU A 531 -7.71 -7.04 26.85
CA GLU A 531 -8.41 -8.07 26.08
C GLU A 531 -7.46 -9.19 25.60
N ILE A 532 -6.21 -8.85 25.23
CA ILE A 532 -5.17 -9.84 24.90
C ILE A 532 -4.88 -10.76 26.09
N ALA A 533 -4.74 -10.20 27.30
CA ALA A 533 -4.54 -10.96 28.54
C ALA A 533 -5.71 -11.90 28.82
N LYS A 534 -6.94 -11.43 28.60
CA LYS A 534 -8.14 -12.26 28.71
C LYS A 534 -8.16 -13.40 27.69
N LEU A 535 -7.83 -13.13 26.42
CA LEU A 535 -7.66 -14.16 25.38
C LEU A 535 -6.48 -15.10 25.67
N ASN A 536 -5.56 -14.68 26.55
CA ASN A 536 -4.48 -15.50 27.06
C ASN A 536 -4.82 -16.21 28.39
N ASP A 537 -6.07 -16.19 28.83
CA ASP A 537 -6.54 -16.81 30.08
C ASP A 537 -5.92 -16.19 31.35
N ASP A 538 -5.47 -14.94 31.29
CA ASP A 538 -4.91 -14.17 32.40
C ASP A 538 -5.86 -13.05 32.85
N GLU A 539 -6.91 -13.45 33.58
CA GLU A 539 -7.96 -12.56 34.09
C GLU A 539 -7.43 -11.50 35.07
N ALA A 540 -6.33 -11.79 35.79
CA ALA A 540 -5.75 -10.87 36.75
C ALA A 540 -5.07 -9.69 36.03
N ARG A 541 -4.22 -9.97 35.03
CA ARG A 541 -3.62 -8.92 34.20
C ARG A 541 -4.67 -8.19 33.39
N ALA A 542 -5.65 -8.90 32.82
CA ALA A 542 -6.76 -8.30 32.09
C ALA A 542 -7.50 -7.25 32.94
N SER A 543 -7.89 -7.63 34.15
CA SER A 543 -8.57 -6.72 35.09
C SER A 543 -7.71 -5.52 35.47
N ASN A 544 -6.42 -5.73 35.73
CA ASN A 544 -5.50 -4.66 36.08
C ASN A 544 -5.34 -3.63 34.95
N TYR A 545 -5.05 -4.08 33.73
CA TYR A 545 -4.88 -3.19 32.57
C TYR A 545 -6.16 -2.44 32.23
N SER A 546 -7.32 -3.10 32.30
CA SER A 546 -8.60 -2.43 32.06
C SER A 546 -8.89 -1.33 33.10
N LEU A 547 -8.58 -1.57 34.39
CA LEU A 547 -8.71 -0.54 35.43
C LEU A 547 -7.79 0.66 35.20
N ILE A 548 -6.54 0.42 34.76
CA ILE A 548 -5.59 1.49 34.43
C ILE A 548 -6.12 2.31 33.25
N ALA A 549 -6.50 1.65 32.15
CA ALA A 549 -6.99 2.34 30.96
C ALA A 549 -8.27 3.16 31.27
N ALA A 550 -9.21 2.60 32.05
CA ALA A 550 -10.41 3.31 32.47
C ALA A 550 -10.10 4.53 33.37
N SER A 551 -9.13 4.39 34.28
CA SER A 551 -8.64 5.51 35.09
C SER A 551 -7.99 6.59 34.22
N TYR A 552 -7.25 6.19 33.18
CA TYR A 552 -6.61 7.13 32.25
C TYR A 552 -7.62 7.88 31.43
N VAL A 553 -8.68 7.24 30.92
CA VAL A 553 -9.76 7.96 30.22
C VAL A 553 -10.34 9.09 31.08
N GLN A 554 -10.63 8.82 32.36
CA GLN A 554 -11.18 9.85 33.26
C GLN A 554 -10.22 11.02 33.50
N GLN A 555 -8.91 10.76 33.57
CA GLN A 555 -7.89 11.79 33.75
C GLN A 555 -7.63 12.54 32.45
N TRP A 556 -7.45 11.81 31.35
CA TRP A 556 -7.29 12.32 29.99
C TRP A 556 -8.42 13.27 29.62
N GLN A 557 -9.69 12.93 29.87
CA GLN A 557 -10.81 13.83 29.57
C GLN A 557 -10.68 15.19 30.27
N LYS A 558 -10.15 15.25 31.50
CA LYS A 558 -9.94 16.51 32.23
C LYS A 558 -8.77 17.33 31.68
N LEU A 559 -7.75 16.67 31.15
CA LEU A 559 -6.55 17.30 30.60
C LEU A 559 -6.75 17.76 29.16
N ALA A 560 -7.46 16.94 28.37
CA ALA A 560 -7.61 17.06 26.94
C ALA A 560 -8.76 17.96 26.53
N THR A 561 -9.82 18.11 27.33
CA THR A 561 -10.99 18.90 26.93
C THR A 561 -10.73 20.39 27.09
N SER A 562 -11.13 21.20 26.11
CA SER A 562 -11.07 22.66 26.16
C SER A 562 -11.82 23.21 27.38
N SER A 563 -11.43 24.39 27.86
CA SER A 563 -12.01 24.99 29.08
C SER A 563 -13.52 25.24 29.00
N ASP A 564 -14.06 25.41 27.80
CA ASP A 564 -15.50 25.60 27.53
C ASP A 564 -16.25 24.29 27.26
N GLY A 565 -15.55 23.16 27.22
CA GLY A 565 -16.14 21.84 26.98
C GLY A 565 -16.54 21.57 25.53
N SER A 566 -16.12 22.39 24.57
CA SER A 566 -16.56 22.28 23.17
C SER A 566 -15.77 21.27 22.34
N HIS A 567 -14.50 21.00 22.67
CA HIS A 567 -13.65 20.10 21.89
C HIS A 567 -12.46 19.52 22.66
N LEU A 568 -11.79 18.54 22.06
CA LEU A 568 -10.47 18.05 22.47
C LEU A 568 -9.39 18.98 21.94
N THR A 569 -8.48 19.36 22.83
CA THR A 569 -7.28 20.15 22.53
C THR A 569 -6.24 19.32 21.79
N LEU A 570 -5.40 19.94 20.96
CA LEU A 570 -4.26 19.25 20.34
C LEU A 570 -3.25 18.80 21.41
N SER A 571 -2.94 19.72 22.33
CA SER A 571 -2.06 19.48 23.47
C SER A 571 -2.70 19.96 24.77
N TYR A 572 -2.50 19.20 25.85
CA TYR A 572 -3.16 19.48 27.12
C TYR A 572 -2.92 20.90 27.61
N GLY A 573 -4.00 21.51 28.11
CA GLY A 573 -3.97 22.85 28.69
C GLY A 573 -4.01 23.99 27.67
N ASP A 574 -3.88 23.74 26.37
CA ASP A 574 -4.08 24.75 25.33
C ASP A 574 -5.50 24.68 24.76
N SER A 575 -6.42 25.41 25.41
CA SER A 575 -7.84 25.47 25.02
C SER A 575 -8.12 26.16 23.68
N ASN A 576 -7.11 26.75 23.03
CA ASN A 576 -7.25 27.32 21.69
C ASN A 576 -6.81 26.32 20.59
N SER A 577 -6.13 25.24 20.97
CA SER A 577 -5.64 24.22 20.06
C SER A 577 -6.69 23.13 19.84
N TRP A 578 -6.63 22.42 18.72
CA TRP A 578 -7.49 21.27 18.41
C TRP A 578 -6.89 20.45 17.27
N GLY A 579 -7.39 19.23 17.09
CA GLY A 579 -7.08 18.38 15.93
C GLY A 579 -8.09 17.25 15.77
N ILE A 580 -8.03 16.55 14.64
CA ILE A 580 -8.86 15.36 14.44
C ILE A 580 -8.33 14.21 15.30
N ALA A 581 -9.16 13.71 16.21
CA ALA A 581 -8.86 12.62 17.11
C ALA A 581 -8.98 11.24 16.43
N TYR A 582 -8.25 11.04 15.33
CA TYR A 582 -8.36 9.84 14.48
C TYR A 582 -8.05 8.53 15.23
N ASN A 583 -7.26 8.58 16.31
CA ASN A 583 -6.93 7.40 17.11
C ASN A 583 -8.14 6.81 17.87
N LEU A 584 -9.23 7.57 18.02
CA LEU A 584 -10.50 7.03 18.53
C LEU A 584 -11.09 5.94 17.61
N TYR A 585 -10.65 5.87 16.35
CA TYR A 585 -11.03 4.80 15.42
C TYR A 585 -10.72 3.41 16.00
N ALA A 586 -9.59 3.25 16.70
CA ALA A 586 -9.20 1.96 17.26
C ALA A 586 -10.16 1.48 18.37
N ASP A 587 -10.75 2.38 19.16
CA ASP A 587 -11.74 2.02 20.18
C ASP A 587 -13.03 1.47 19.54
N LYS A 588 -13.42 2.02 18.38
CA LYS A 588 -14.52 1.48 17.55
C LYS A 588 -14.15 0.16 16.89
N LEU A 589 -12.96 0.07 16.30
CA LEU A 589 -12.49 -1.12 15.60
C LEU A 589 -12.41 -2.34 16.51
N LEU A 590 -11.88 -2.16 17.72
CA LEU A 590 -11.71 -3.23 18.71
C LEU A 590 -13.00 -3.50 19.51
N GLY A 591 -14.00 -2.62 19.42
CA GLY A 591 -15.24 -2.72 20.18
C GLY A 591 -15.04 -2.55 21.69
N THR A 592 -13.97 -1.87 22.12
CA THR A 592 -13.61 -1.71 23.53
C THR A 592 -14.54 -0.77 24.28
N ASN A 593 -15.10 0.23 23.59
CA ASN A 593 -16.00 1.25 24.14
C ASN A 593 -15.46 1.90 25.43
N ILE A 594 -14.15 2.12 25.51
CA ILE A 594 -13.51 2.65 26.71
C ILE A 594 -13.69 4.17 26.82
N PHE A 595 -13.81 4.86 25.69
CA PHE A 595 -14.15 6.28 25.66
C PHE A 595 -15.67 6.46 25.71
N PRO A 596 -16.20 7.35 26.56
CA PRO A 596 -17.64 7.58 26.65
C PRO A 596 -18.18 8.19 25.36
N SER A 597 -19.43 7.86 25.00
CA SER A 597 -20.10 8.37 23.79
C SER A 597 -20.08 9.90 23.69
N SER A 598 -20.09 10.60 24.83
CA SER A 598 -20.02 12.07 24.88
C SER A 598 -18.76 12.65 24.25
N VAL A 599 -17.64 11.92 24.23
CA VAL A 599 -16.41 12.35 23.54
C VAL A 599 -16.63 12.36 22.02
N TYR A 600 -17.25 11.30 21.49
CA TYR A 600 -17.57 11.18 20.08
C TYR A 600 -18.62 12.22 19.65
N ASP A 601 -19.66 12.45 20.46
CA ASP A 601 -20.68 13.47 20.19
C ASP A 601 -20.08 14.88 20.20
N MET A 602 -19.21 15.19 21.17
CA MET A 602 -18.50 16.46 21.27
C MET A 602 -17.64 16.71 20.02
N GLN A 603 -16.83 15.72 19.61
CA GLN A 603 -15.98 15.85 18.42
C GLN A 603 -16.79 15.90 17.13
N THR A 604 -17.88 15.14 17.03
CA THR A 604 -18.80 15.22 15.88
C THR A 604 -19.39 16.62 15.71
N ALA A 605 -19.82 17.25 16.81
CA ALA A 605 -20.32 18.62 16.79
C ALA A 605 -19.24 19.63 16.39
N TRP A 606 -18.01 19.46 16.90
CA TRP A 606 -16.88 20.32 16.56
C TRP A 606 -16.52 20.25 15.07
N TYR A 607 -16.33 19.04 14.52
CA TYR A 607 -15.90 18.86 13.13
C TYR A 607 -16.92 19.34 12.11
N ALA A 608 -18.22 19.33 12.45
CA ALA A 608 -19.27 19.86 11.59
C ALA A 608 -19.06 21.35 11.25
N GLU A 609 -18.30 22.09 12.07
CA GLU A 609 -18.04 23.52 11.89
C GLU A 609 -16.61 23.85 11.39
N LYS A 610 -15.73 22.85 11.25
CA LYS A 610 -14.30 23.03 10.90
C LYS A 610 -13.90 22.56 9.51
N ASP A 611 -14.88 22.18 8.70
CA ASP A 611 -14.64 21.68 7.34
C ASP A 611 -14.16 22.77 6.40
N ASN A 612 -13.05 22.51 5.72
CA ASN A 612 -12.66 23.23 4.50
C ASN A 612 -13.12 22.44 3.27
N ALA A 613 -12.89 22.98 2.06
CA ALA A 613 -13.35 22.37 0.81
C ALA A 613 -12.84 20.93 0.57
N PHE A 614 -11.66 20.61 1.12
CA PHE A 614 -10.99 19.32 0.98
C PHE A 614 -10.81 18.59 2.33
N GLY A 615 -11.40 19.11 3.41
CA GLY A 615 -11.58 18.36 4.66
C GLY A 615 -11.28 19.18 5.90
N VAL A 616 -11.24 18.52 7.05
CA VAL A 616 -10.88 19.17 8.32
C VAL A 616 -9.35 19.15 8.46
N PRO A 617 -8.68 20.29 8.75
CA PRO A 617 -7.25 20.31 9.06
C PRO A 617 -6.87 19.26 10.10
N LEU A 618 -5.69 18.64 9.95
CA LEU A 618 -5.20 17.63 10.89
C LEU A 618 -5.22 18.17 12.33
N ASP A 619 -4.68 19.37 12.49
CA ASP A 619 -4.69 20.12 13.73
C ASP A 619 -4.42 21.62 13.51
N THR A 620 -4.40 22.39 14.60
CA THR A 620 -4.21 23.85 14.57
C THR A 620 -2.84 24.36 14.12
N ARG A 621 -1.83 23.50 13.94
CA ARG A 621 -0.50 23.91 13.50
C ARG A 621 -0.48 24.30 12.01
N HIS A 622 -1.32 23.65 11.20
CA HIS A 622 -1.29 23.77 9.74
C HIS A 622 -2.69 23.63 9.10
N THR A 623 -2.77 23.88 7.81
CA THR A 623 -4.00 23.73 7.00
C THR A 623 -4.08 22.38 6.29
N TYR A 624 -3.02 21.58 6.31
CA TYR A 624 -3.01 20.26 5.69
C TYR A 624 -3.72 19.20 6.53
N SER A 625 -4.04 18.08 5.90
CA SER A 625 -4.53 16.87 6.56
C SER A 625 -4.09 15.61 5.80
N LYS A 626 -4.41 14.45 6.37
CA LYS A 626 -4.15 13.15 5.78
C LYS A 626 -5.43 12.46 5.32
N SER A 627 -5.45 11.94 4.09
CA SER A 627 -6.65 11.34 3.49
C SER A 627 -7.14 10.12 4.28
N ASP A 628 -6.23 9.28 4.76
CA ASP A 628 -6.53 8.15 5.63
C ASP A 628 -7.08 8.62 6.99
N TRP A 629 -6.48 9.63 7.63
CA TRP A 629 -6.98 10.19 8.90
C TRP A 629 -8.36 10.84 8.79
N GLN A 630 -8.68 11.48 7.67
CA GLN A 630 -10.04 11.96 7.39
C GLN A 630 -11.04 10.79 7.38
N ILE A 631 -10.72 9.69 6.70
CA ILE A 631 -11.62 8.52 6.61
C ILE A 631 -11.71 7.78 7.95
N TRP A 632 -10.62 7.68 8.71
CA TRP A 632 -10.65 7.11 10.07
C TRP A 632 -11.53 7.96 10.98
N THR A 633 -11.40 9.28 10.92
CA THR A 633 -12.25 10.22 11.67
C THR A 633 -13.71 10.09 11.26
N ALA A 634 -14.01 9.91 9.97
CA ALA A 634 -15.36 9.58 9.49
C ALA A 634 -15.94 8.32 10.16
N GLY A 635 -15.09 7.35 10.52
CA GLY A 635 -15.49 6.15 11.26
C GLY A 635 -15.77 6.36 12.74
N THR A 636 -15.39 7.51 13.30
CA THR A 636 -15.59 7.85 14.72
C THR A 636 -16.83 8.69 14.98
N VAL A 637 -17.25 9.50 14.00
CA VAL A 637 -18.35 10.47 14.20
C VAL A 637 -19.71 9.80 14.34
N THR A 638 -20.62 10.45 15.09
CA THR A 638 -21.96 9.92 15.42
C THR A 638 -23.05 10.39 14.46
N SER A 639 -22.69 11.19 13.45
CA SER A 639 -23.60 11.72 12.44
C SER A 639 -23.22 11.23 11.05
N THR A 640 -24.17 10.59 10.36
CA THR A 640 -24.02 10.19 8.94
C THR A 640 -23.67 11.39 8.05
N THR A 641 -24.25 12.55 8.32
CA THR A 641 -23.95 13.78 7.57
C THR A 641 -22.50 14.20 7.74
N VAL A 642 -21.98 14.17 8.96
CA VAL A 642 -20.57 14.53 9.24
C VAL A 642 -19.64 13.46 8.68
N ARG A 643 -19.99 12.17 8.77
CA ARG A 643 -19.22 11.09 8.13
C ARG A 643 -19.09 11.35 6.62
N ASP A 644 -20.22 11.63 5.95
CA ASP A 644 -20.24 11.84 4.50
C ASP A 644 -19.55 13.14 4.08
N GLN A 645 -19.48 14.13 4.97
CA GLN A 645 -18.67 15.34 4.79
C GLN A 645 -17.18 14.97 4.66
N PHE A 646 -16.61 14.24 5.62
CA PHE A 646 -15.22 13.77 5.57
C PHE A 646 -14.92 12.95 4.30
N VAL A 647 -15.79 11.98 3.98
CA VAL A 647 -15.65 11.13 2.79
C VAL A 647 -15.63 11.97 1.51
N ARG A 648 -16.59 12.88 1.37
CA ARG A 648 -16.69 13.72 0.18
C ARG A 648 -15.52 14.69 0.05
N ALA A 649 -14.97 15.17 1.16
CA ALA A 649 -13.83 16.06 1.14
C ALA A 649 -12.56 15.38 0.59
N VAL A 650 -12.32 14.11 0.96
CA VAL A 650 -11.24 13.30 0.37
C VAL A 650 -11.50 12.98 -1.11
N LEU A 651 -12.77 12.70 -1.48
CA LEU A 651 -13.13 12.50 -2.89
C LEU A 651 -12.88 13.78 -3.71
N ASN A 652 -13.22 14.96 -3.18
CA ASN A 652 -12.93 16.23 -3.84
C ASN A 652 -11.43 16.35 -4.11
N TYR A 653 -10.58 16.03 -3.13
CA TYR A 653 -9.12 16.05 -3.31
C TYR A 653 -8.66 15.07 -4.39
N ALA A 654 -9.15 13.83 -4.36
CA ALA A 654 -8.77 12.81 -5.34
C ALA A 654 -9.22 13.12 -6.78
N SER A 655 -10.25 13.96 -6.95
CA SER A 655 -10.93 14.22 -8.23
C SER A 655 -10.83 15.66 -8.75
N ASP A 656 -10.13 16.57 -8.06
CA ASP A 656 -10.06 17.98 -8.44
C ASP A 656 -9.12 18.29 -9.63
N ALA A 657 -8.37 17.28 -10.06
CA ALA A 657 -7.39 17.33 -11.13
C ALA A 657 -6.19 18.30 -10.91
N LYS A 658 -6.01 18.86 -9.70
CA LYS A 658 -4.93 19.82 -9.41
C LYS A 658 -3.58 19.15 -9.20
N ASN A 659 -3.58 17.87 -8.85
CA ASN A 659 -2.39 17.07 -8.63
C ASN A 659 -2.15 16.12 -9.81
N ASN A 660 -0.91 15.69 -10.02
CA ASN A 660 -0.54 14.79 -11.13
C ASN A 660 0.32 13.58 -10.71
N GLN A 661 0.50 13.37 -9.39
CA GLN A 661 1.19 12.23 -8.82
C GLN A 661 0.19 11.12 -8.43
N PRO A 662 0.65 9.88 -8.15
CA PRO A 662 -0.18 8.85 -7.52
C PRO A 662 -0.89 9.39 -6.28
N LEU A 663 -2.09 8.87 -5.97
CA LEU A 663 -2.94 9.40 -4.91
C LEU A 663 -2.13 9.60 -3.62
N GLY A 664 -2.11 10.86 -3.15
CA GLY A 664 -1.36 11.21 -1.96
C GLY A 664 -2.18 11.10 -0.68
N ASP A 665 -1.50 10.89 0.43
CA ASP A 665 -2.11 10.97 1.76
C ASP A 665 -2.08 12.40 2.31
N LEU A 666 -0.99 13.16 2.15
CA LEU A 666 -0.83 14.49 2.75
C LEU A 666 -1.16 15.65 1.78
N TYR A 667 -2.16 16.46 2.09
CA TYR A 667 -2.64 17.54 1.23
C TYR A 667 -3.24 18.74 2.00
N ASP A 668 -3.27 19.92 1.37
CA ASP A 668 -3.87 21.13 1.94
C ASP A 668 -5.41 21.07 1.90
N THR A 669 -6.07 21.31 3.03
CA THR A 669 -7.54 21.18 3.11
C THR A 669 -8.30 22.36 2.51
N ILE A 670 -7.64 23.51 2.28
CA ILE A 670 -8.26 24.71 1.71
C ILE A 670 -8.36 24.57 0.20
N ASP A 671 -7.28 24.15 -0.47
CA ASP A 671 -7.19 24.14 -1.92
C ASP A 671 -6.91 22.78 -2.56
N GLY A 672 -6.70 21.71 -1.79
CA GLY A 672 -6.52 20.36 -2.32
C GLY A 672 -5.15 20.13 -2.96
N THR A 673 -4.21 21.07 -2.82
CA THR A 673 -2.85 20.86 -3.33
C THR A 673 -2.11 19.85 -2.44
N GLN A 674 -1.46 18.87 -3.05
CA GLN A 674 -0.61 17.93 -2.34
C GLN A 674 0.58 18.67 -1.73
N VAL A 675 0.98 18.29 -0.52
CA VAL A 675 2.19 18.83 0.10
C VAL A 675 3.41 18.34 -0.70
N ALA A 676 4.20 19.28 -1.21
CA ALA A 676 5.28 18.99 -2.15
C ALA A 676 6.28 17.95 -1.62
N ASN A 677 6.81 17.12 -2.53
CA ASN A 677 7.87 16.12 -2.30
C ASN A 677 7.59 15.11 -1.18
N SER A 678 6.32 14.84 -0.86
CA SER A 678 5.96 13.86 0.17
C SER A 678 4.64 13.16 -0.15
N GLY A 679 4.39 12.04 0.51
CA GLY A 679 3.05 11.51 0.64
C GLY A 679 2.35 11.04 -0.64
N HIS A 680 3.02 10.58 -1.70
CA HIS A 680 2.36 9.97 -2.88
C HIS A 680 2.65 8.48 -2.99
N ALA A 681 1.76 7.71 -3.62
CA ALA A 681 1.92 6.27 -3.81
C ALA A 681 2.10 5.46 -2.50
N ARG A 682 1.91 6.08 -1.33
CA ARG A 682 2.11 5.45 -0.01
C ARG A 682 1.08 4.34 0.22
N PRO A 683 1.44 3.28 0.94
CA PRO A 683 0.50 2.22 1.27
C PRO A 683 -0.55 2.61 2.31
N VAL A 684 -0.36 3.74 3.00
CA VAL A 684 -1.28 4.26 4.03
C VAL A 684 -2.69 4.51 3.49
N VAL A 685 -2.86 4.69 2.17
CA VAL A 685 -4.19 4.77 1.53
C VAL A 685 -5.03 3.50 1.70
N GLY A 686 -4.44 2.39 2.16
CA GLY A 686 -5.19 1.23 2.67
C GLY A 686 -6.17 1.62 3.81
N GLY A 687 -5.89 2.73 4.51
CA GLY A 687 -6.75 3.34 5.51
C GLY A 687 -8.08 3.85 4.97
N HIS A 688 -8.20 4.08 3.66
CA HIS A 688 -9.49 4.40 3.05
C HIS A 688 -10.52 3.27 3.18
N LEU A 689 -10.13 2.04 3.54
CA LEU A 689 -11.05 0.94 3.82
C LEU A 689 -11.55 0.92 5.27
N ALA A 690 -11.20 1.91 6.09
CA ALA A 690 -11.55 1.95 7.51
C ALA A 690 -13.03 1.74 7.82
N LEU A 691 -13.95 2.32 7.03
CA LEU A 691 -15.39 2.14 7.24
C LEU A 691 -15.87 0.72 6.87
N LEU A 692 -15.22 0.05 5.91
CA LEU A 692 -15.50 -1.36 5.60
C LEU A 692 -14.98 -2.29 6.70
N ALA A 693 -13.80 -1.98 7.25
CA ALA A 693 -13.24 -2.74 8.35
C ALA A 693 -14.15 -2.67 9.60
N LEU A 694 -14.73 -1.49 9.89
CA LEU A 694 -15.67 -1.30 11.00
C LEU A 694 -16.98 -2.08 10.86
N ALA A 695 -17.46 -2.36 9.64
CA ALA A 695 -18.72 -3.07 9.43
C ALA A 695 -18.73 -4.49 10.06
N ASN A 696 -17.56 -5.04 10.35
CA ASN A 696 -17.37 -6.34 10.99
C ASN A 696 -16.64 -6.23 12.34
N ALA A 697 -16.52 -5.03 12.91
CA ALA A 697 -15.94 -4.85 14.24
C ALA A 697 -16.80 -5.59 15.29
N PRO A 698 -16.19 -6.09 16.39
CA PRO A 698 -16.95 -6.71 17.46
C PRO A 698 -18.01 -5.74 18.00
N THR A 699 -19.27 -6.19 18.06
CA THR A 699 -20.30 -5.47 18.80
C THR A 699 -20.03 -5.68 20.29
N GLY A 700 -19.40 -4.70 20.93
CA GLY A 700 -18.90 -4.82 22.29
C GLY A 700 -19.92 -5.45 23.25
N SER A 701 -19.48 -6.45 24.02
CA SER A 701 -20.16 -6.82 25.26
C SER A 701 -19.88 -5.69 26.25
N ALA A 702 -20.86 -4.85 26.53
CA ALA A 702 -20.74 -3.78 27.51
C ALA A 702 -20.24 -4.36 28.85
N THR A 703 -18.99 -4.07 29.22
CA THR A 703 -18.46 -4.34 30.56
C THR A 703 -18.95 -3.24 31.52
N GLY A 704 -20.25 -3.25 31.79
CA GLY A 704 -20.82 -2.66 33.01
C GLY A 704 -20.75 -3.68 34.17
N PRO A 705 -20.62 -3.24 35.43
CA PRO A 705 -20.49 -4.15 36.55
C PRO A 705 -21.80 -4.93 36.81
N THR A 706 -21.72 -6.25 36.57
CA THR A 706 -22.53 -7.36 37.12
C THR A 706 -24.07 -7.34 37.03
N GLY A 707 -24.60 -8.40 36.40
CA GLY A 707 -25.97 -8.88 36.57
C GLY A 707 -26.17 -10.23 35.86
N THR A 708 -25.99 -11.33 36.57
CA THR A 708 -26.24 -12.71 36.10
C THR A 708 -27.70 -12.92 35.67
N THR A 709 -27.91 -13.55 34.50
CA THR A 709 -28.80 -14.72 34.27
C THR A 709 -28.75 -15.14 32.80
N GLY A 710 -28.53 -16.44 32.55
CA GLY A 710 -28.35 -16.99 31.20
C GLY A 710 -29.65 -17.34 30.47
N ALA A 711 -29.53 -17.59 29.17
CA ALA A 711 -30.34 -18.55 28.42
C ALA A 711 -29.69 -18.84 27.05
N THR A 712 -29.65 -20.13 26.74
CA THR A 712 -29.18 -20.78 25.51
C THR A 712 -30.07 -20.50 24.30
N GLY A 713 -29.48 -20.41 23.10
CA GLY A 713 -30.22 -20.44 21.83
C GLY A 713 -29.30 -20.63 20.63
N ALA A 714 -29.28 -21.85 20.10
CA ALA A 714 -28.55 -22.23 18.89
C ALA A 714 -29.36 -21.92 17.62
N THR A 715 -28.71 -21.44 16.56
CA THR A 715 -29.12 -21.67 15.18
C THR A 715 -27.91 -21.69 14.26
N GLY A 716 -27.75 -22.80 13.53
CA GLY A 716 -26.71 -23.00 12.54
C GLY A 716 -27.02 -22.32 11.21
N ALA A 717 -25.94 -21.97 10.51
CA ALA A 717 -25.95 -21.65 9.08
C ALA A 717 -24.73 -22.31 8.45
N THR A 718 -24.99 -23.34 7.64
CA THR A 718 -24.02 -24.03 6.79
C THR A 718 -23.77 -23.19 5.54
N GLY A 719 -22.53 -22.72 5.36
CA GLY A 719 -22.03 -22.15 4.11
C GLY A 719 -20.81 -22.95 3.62
N SER A 720 -20.92 -23.49 2.41
CA SER A 720 -19.90 -24.27 1.71
C SER A 720 -18.96 -23.35 0.93
N SER A 721 -17.64 -23.53 1.01
CA SER A 721 -16.71 -23.50 -0.14
C SER A 721 -15.25 -23.70 0.29
N GLY A 722 -14.43 -24.22 -0.64
CA GLY A 722 -13.03 -23.83 -0.77
C GLY A 722 -12.01 -24.83 -0.23
N SER A 723 -11.15 -25.34 -1.12
CA SER A 723 -10.02 -26.22 -0.80
C SER A 723 -9.04 -25.55 0.18
N ASN A 724 -8.87 -26.16 1.34
CA ASN A 724 -7.77 -25.86 2.26
C ASN A 724 -6.43 -26.23 1.61
N SER A 725 -5.63 -25.23 1.21
CA SER A 725 -4.18 -25.35 1.35
C SER A 725 -3.86 -25.01 2.80
N THR A 726 -3.57 -26.03 3.60
CA THR A 726 -3.09 -25.85 4.98
C THR A 726 -1.72 -25.19 4.93
N ILE A 727 -1.67 -23.87 5.14
CA ILE A 727 -0.44 -23.17 5.51
C ILE A 727 -0.17 -23.52 6.98
N ASP A 728 0.99 -24.10 7.26
CA ASP A 728 1.44 -24.34 8.63
C ASP A 728 1.82 -22.99 9.26
N THR A 729 1.06 -22.56 10.28
CA THR A 729 1.07 -21.20 10.86
C THR A 729 1.85 -21.11 12.18
N ASN A 730 2.75 -22.06 12.45
CA ASN A 730 3.42 -22.21 13.75
C ASN A 730 4.38 -21.05 14.16
N GLY A 731 4.48 -19.97 13.37
CA GLY A 731 4.79 -18.62 13.87
C GLY A 731 6.17 -18.38 14.50
N LEU A 732 7.05 -19.36 14.45
CA LEU A 732 8.45 -19.24 14.83
C LEU A 732 9.29 -19.63 13.61
N ASN A 733 9.98 -18.65 13.03
CA ASN A 733 11.11 -18.93 12.16
C ASN A 733 12.06 -19.91 12.88
N PRO A 734 12.35 -21.10 12.31
CA PRO A 734 13.21 -22.09 12.96
C PRO A 734 14.59 -21.53 13.35
N ALA A 735 15.10 -20.54 12.60
CA ALA A 735 16.34 -19.87 12.90
C ALA A 735 16.30 -19.05 14.22
N ASN A 736 15.11 -18.64 14.66
CA ASN A 736 14.88 -17.85 15.88
C ASN A 736 14.42 -18.70 17.08
N SER A 737 14.25 -20.02 16.91
CA SER A 737 13.69 -20.94 17.94
C SER A 737 14.63 -21.28 19.11
N GLY A 738 15.89 -20.82 19.10
CA GLY A 738 16.92 -21.19 20.06
C GLY A 738 16.84 -20.54 21.46
N LEU A 739 15.87 -19.66 21.71
CA LEU A 739 15.78 -18.89 22.96
C LEU A 739 14.39 -19.00 23.60
N SER A 740 14.00 -20.20 24.02
CA SER A 740 12.92 -20.35 25.00
C SER A 740 13.37 -19.70 26.31
N HIS A 741 12.78 -18.56 26.67
CA HIS A 741 12.99 -17.96 27.98
C HIS A 741 12.46 -18.91 29.06
N GLY A 742 13.37 -19.32 29.95
CA GLY A 742 13.05 -20.16 31.09
C GLY A 742 11.99 -19.49 31.97
N GLN A 743 10.88 -20.18 32.20
CA GLN A 743 9.93 -19.80 33.24
C GLN A 743 10.66 -19.81 34.59
N SER A 744 10.79 -18.64 35.20
CA SER A 744 11.24 -18.53 36.59
C SER A 744 10.08 -18.87 37.51
N ASP A 745 9.97 -20.14 37.90
CA ASP A 745 9.12 -20.55 39.02
C ASP A 745 9.78 -20.08 40.33
N GLY A 746 9.06 -19.25 41.07
CA GLY A 746 9.45 -18.82 42.40
C GLY A 746 9.22 -19.93 43.42
N SER A 747 10.26 -20.35 44.14
CA SER A 747 10.13 -20.73 45.54
C SER A 747 11.48 -20.86 46.28
N THR A 748 11.47 -20.28 47.48
CA THR A 748 12.24 -20.62 48.69
C THR A 748 13.74 -20.28 48.78
N LEU A 749 13.99 -19.24 49.59
CA LEU A 749 15.20 -19.03 50.40
C LEU A 749 15.64 -20.31 51.12
N TYR A 750 16.94 -20.62 51.08
CA TYR A 750 17.67 -21.09 52.25
C TYR A 750 19.07 -20.47 52.31
N VAL A 751 19.39 -19.97 53.51
CA VAL A 751 20.63 -19.32 53.93
C VAL A 751 21.75 -20.34 54.06
N SER A 752 22.96 -19.99 53.61
CA SER A 752 24.22 -20.49 54.19
C SER A 752 25.36 -19.48 53.97
N LEU A 753 25.65 -18.71 55.02
CA LEU A 753 26.89 -17.96 55.20
C LEU A 753 28.08 -18.91 55.45
N GLY A 754 29.26 -18.59 54.89
CA GLY A 754 30.49 -19.34 55.20
C GLY A 754 31.75 -18.91 54.45
N THR A 755 32.20 -17.67 54.66
CA THR A 755 33.59 -17.19 54.87
C THR A 755 34.83 -17.68 54.06
N LEU A 756 35.72 -16.68 53.85
CA LEU A 756 37.17 -16.69 53.50
C LEU A 756 37.53 -16.87 52.00
N ALA A 757 38.46 -16.14 51.38
CA ALA A 757 39.43 -15.16 51.85
C ALA A 757 39.87 -14.22 50.70
N ALA A 758 40.27 -13.01 51.07
CA ALA A 758 40.85 -11.97 50.23
C ALA A 758 42.29 -12.29 49.80
N ILE A 759 42.66 -11.91 48.57
CA ILE A 759 44.01 -11.46 48.21
C ILE A 759 43.88 -10.24 47.28
N LEU A 760 44.32 -9.09 47.80
CA LEU A 760 44.70 -7.90 47.03
C LEU A 760 45.96 -8.21 46.19
N LEU A 761 46.07 -7.62 45.00
CA LEU A 761 47.16 -6.68 44.71
C LEU A 761 46.97 -5.97 43.36
N ALA A 762 47.19 -4.66 43.42
CA ALA A 762 47.12 -3.68 42.35
C ALA A 762 48.27 -3.79 41.34
N GLY A 763 48.07 -3.22 40.15
CA GLY A 763 49.16 -2.88 39.24
C GLY A 763 48.74 -2.65 37.80
N ALA A 764 48.27 -1.45 37.46
CA ALA A 764 48.53 -0.84 36.15
C ALA A 764 50.06 -0.58 36.02
N PRO A 765 50.67 -0.31 34.83
CA PRO A 765 50.06 0.19 33.60
C PRO A 765 50.58 -0.43 32.27
N LEU A 766 49.81 -0.28 31.18
CA LEU A 766 50.21 0.25 29.85
C LEU A 766 49.05 0.13 28.86
#